data_AF-A0AAN0N9J2-F1
#
_entry.id   AF-A0AAN0N9J2-F1
#
_cell.length_a   1.000
_cell.length_b   1.000
_cell.length_c   1.000
_cell.angle_alpha   90.00
_cell.angle_beta   90.00
_cell.angle_gamma   90.00
#
_symmetry.space_group_name_H-M   'P 1'
#
loop_
_entity.id
_entity.type
_entity.pdbx_description
1 polymer ?
#
loop_
_entity_poly.entity_id
_entity_poly.type
_entity_poly.pdbx_seq_one_letter_code
_entity_poly.pdbx_strand_id
1 'polypeptide(L)'
;MRHLSIALKIKLGYAICLLFFVISGFVSYKGIQTLSNGFSQYSELSHKATLSGNIQVHFLQMRLASERYLESLDEQYETNYQSSKLAIDELLNNLIQTTTNTDSLSSLQLVQDSVAAFDSAYGSMKQSQLLIDQLVNVEMVKRETNALKAAQSLLYESYNNNDPNASLYAGMLMENFLAAKITVLSYSNNNDLKTYEAGKDIFEYALPGIEGDIESLKSSPYQSELIEDFSNQREAYAKGFEQVHQQMIENTQRTATLASIGDSLAISVADAQSILEQQKQALTPVLQASEKRSIQIIFLLTGVALLIGMTSAVLVTRSITKGIAQVKQITNELSQGNLNVEVNIESKNEIGELLTNMEVTIESLRDIVGQVNRSSVRIGEMSESLNQVTNNSSTNATQLNNEMINISSAVDQLASSTSEIASSANHASQVANQATENVAMGLKEVDKTLHEIGSADESMQVSSQKVTDLHKESMNIGAILEVIKGVSEQTNLLALNAAIEAARAGEQGRGFAVVADEVRTLAKRTQDSASQIDELITSLQRGAKDALESIKESHSTVSDASTQAQQASQNLHVINQHIQDLNQANSQIAVSVDEQDRLTKSLGENAQGANTIAQSNQESVSSISGAASDLTEVAHHLESQVNRFRT
;
A
#
# COMPACT_ATOMS: atom_id res chain seq x y z
N MET A 1 95.42 16.56 32.92
CA MET A 1 94.03 16.38 32.41
C MET A 1 93.95 15.90 30.95
N ARG A 2 94.86 15.07 30.43
CA ARG A 2 94.80 14.58 29.03
C ARG A 2 94.20 13.16 28.87
N HIS A 3 93.85 12.50 29.97
CA HIS A 3 93.18 11.19 30.00
C HIS A 3 91.88 11.18 30.83
N LEU A 4 91.30 12.35 31.13
CA LEU A 4 89.95 12.42 31.67
C LEU A 4 88.95 12.28 30.51
N SER A 5 87.88 11.48 30.68
CA SER A 5 86.78 11.43 29.71
C SER A 5 86.24 12.84 29.47
N ILE A 6 85.71 13.10 28.27
CA ILE A 6 85.07 14.38 27.97
C ILE A 6 83.96 14.60 29.01
N ALA A 7 83.24 13.53 29.42
CA ALA A 7 82.33 13.59 30.55
C ALA A 7 82.95 13.93 31.91
N LEU A 8 84.21 13.66 32.30
CA LEU A 8 84.69 14.08 33.63
C LEU A 8 85.06 15.58 33.68
N LYS A 9 85.45 16.17 32.54
CA LYS A 9 85.67 17.62 32.39
C LYS A 9 84.37 18.39 32.18
N ILE A 10 83.46 17.80 31.41
CA ILE A 10 82.06 18.23 31.30
C ILE A 10 81.41 18.08 32.66
N LYS A 11 81.48 16.95 33.37
CA LYS A 11 80.85 16.73 34.70
C LYS A 11 81.25 17.76 35.74
N LEU A 12 82.43 18.37 35.71
CA LEU A 12 82.78 19.43 36.67
C LEU A 12 82.10 20.78 36.34
N GLY A 13 81.99 21.14 35.06
CA GLY A 13 81.27 22.34 34.60
C GLY A 13 79.75 22.14 34.51
N TYR A 14 79.32 20.98 34.03
CA TYR A 14 77.97 20.45 34.09
C TYR A 14 77.55 20.08 35.50
N ALA A 15 78.37 19.79 36.51
CA ALA A 15 77.83 19.62 37.87
C ALA A 15 77.25 20.94 38.37
N ILE A 16 77.89 22.05 38.02
CA ILE A 16 77.43 23.40 38.32
C ILE A 16 76.23 23.77 37.43
N CYS A 17 76.26 23.49 36.12
CA CYS A 17 75.08 23.69 35.26
C CYS A 17 73.93 22.72 35.54
N LEU A 18 74.19 21.47 35.94
CA LEU A 18 73.22 20.43 36.33
C LEU A 18 72.58 20.79 37.66
N LEU A 19 73.30 21.41 38.61
CA LEU A 19 72.66 21.94 39.81
C LEU A 19 71.58 22.97 39.41
N PHE A 20 71.88 23.87 38.48
CA PHE A 20 70.92 24.84 37.95
C PHE A 20 69.85 24.22 37.04
N PHE A 21 70.18 23.18 36.26
CA PHE A 21 69.22 22.43 35.42
C PHE A 21 68.34 21.48 36.23
N VAL A 22 68.79 20.97 37.37
CA VAL A 22 67.98 20.17 38.30
C VAL A 22 67.01 21.10 39.01
N ILE A 23 67.44 22.30 39.40
CA ILE A 23 66.55 23.33 39.94
C ILE A 23 65.54 23.81 38.88
N SER A 24 66.01 24.12 37.66
CA SER A 24 65.14 24.50 36.52
C SER A 24 64.21 23.35 36.10
N GLY A 25 64.72 22.12 36.08
CA GLY A 25 63.98 20.91 35.76
C GLY A 25 62.95 20.56 36.83
N PHE A 26 63.23 20.81 38.11
CA PHE A 26 62.25 20.67 39.19
C PHE A 26 61.14 21.73 39.09
N VAL A 27 61.50 22.98 38.76
CA VAL A 27 60.52 24.06 38.52
C VAL A 27 59.69 23.80 37.27
N SER A 28 60.31 23.33 36.19
CA SER A 28 59.65 22.95 34.93
C SER A 28 58.77 21.72 35.12
N TYR A 29 59.22 20.69 35.85
CA TYR A 29 58.43 19.53 36.21
C TYR A 29 57.21 19.91 37.06
N LYS A 30 57.37 20.76 38.07
CA LYS A 30 56.24 21.29 38.85
C LYS A 30 55.29 22.15 38.01
N GLY A 31 55.81 22.95 37.07
CA GLY A 31 55.02 23.74 36.13
C GLY A 31 54.22 22.86 35.17
N ILE A 32 54.87 21.86 34.56
CA ILE A 32 54.25 20.87 33.67
C ILE A 32 53.24 20.01 34.42
N GLN A 33 53.52 19.58 35.66
CA GLN A 33 52.57 18.83 36.47
C GLN A 33 51.34 19.66 36.84
N THR A 34 51.52 20.95 37.13
CA THR A 34 50.41 21.88 37.39
C THR A 34 49.58 22.11 36.12
N LEU A 35 50.25 22.28 34.96
CA LEU A 35 49.60 22.40 33.65
C LEU A 35 48.89 21.11 33.23
N SER A 36 49.49 19.94 33.45
CA SER A 36 48.92 18.63 33.12
C SER A 36 47.70 18.31 33.97
N ASN A 37 47.75 18.57 35.29
CA ASN A 37 46.60 18.42 36.17
C ASN A 37 45.49 19.42 35.81
N GLY A 38 45.84 20.67 35.48
CA GLY A 38 44.88 21.67 35.03
C GLY A 38 44.26 21.36 33.67
N PHE A 39 45.02 20.77 32.74
CA PHE A 39 44.52 20.30 31.45
C PHE A 39 43.63 19.06 31.60
N SER A 40 43.95 18.15 32.54
CA SER A 40 43.08 17.02 32.88
C SER A 40 41.74 17.49 33.42
N GLN A 41 41.74 18.46 34.35
CA GLN A 41 40.51 19.08 34.86
C GLN A 41 39.74 19.83 33.76
N TYR A 42 40.45 20.54 32.87
CA TYR A 42 39.83 21.20 31.72
C TYR A 42 39.16 20.21 30.77
N SER A 43 39.84 19.11 30.45
CA SER A 43 39.34 18.04 29.58
C SER A 43 38.12 17.34 30.18
N GLU A 44 38.16 17.04 31.48
CA GLU A 44 37.04 16.43 32.21
C GLU A 44 35.81 17.34 32.20
N LEU A 45 36.01 18.63 32.45
CA LEU A 45 34.93 19.60 32.47
C LEU A 45 34.38 19.89 31.06
N SER A 46 35.25 19.90 30.04
CA SER A 46 34.83 19.97 28.64
C SER A 46 33.99 18.77 28.24
N HIS A 47 34.35 17.57 28.68
CA HIS A 47 33.56 16.36 28.42
C HIS A 47 32.19 16.43 29.11
N LYS A 48 32.14 16.84 30.38
CA LYS A 48 30.89 17.07 31.12
C LYS A 48 30.00 18.12 30.46
N ALA A 49 30.57 19.22 29.97
CA ALA A 49 29.83 20.24 29.23
C ALA A 49 29.23 19.70 27.91
N THR A 50 29.96 18.83 27.19
CA THR A 50 29.44 18.15 26.00
C THR A 50 28.28 17.20 26.32
N LEU A 51 28.42 16.40 27.38
CA LEU A 51 27.34 15.51 27.83
C LEU A 51 26.09 16.30 28.25
N SER A 52 26.26 17.44 28.92
CA SER A 52 25.16 18.36 29.25
C SER A 52 24.51 18.95 27.99
N GLY A 53 25.27 19.26 26.95
CA GLY A 53 24.73 19.68 25.65
C GLY A 53 23.90 18.60 24.96
N ASN A 54 24.30 17.32 25.08
CA ASN A 54 23.54 16.20 24.53
C ASN A 54 22.19 16.01 25.24
N ILE A 55 22.09 16.33 26.53
CA ILE A 55 20.80 16.36 27.25
C ILE A 55 19.85 17.36 26.59
N GLN A 56 20.34 18.54 26.20
CA GLN A 56 19.52 19.53 25.50
C GLN A 56 18.99 19.01 24.16
N VAL A 57 19.83 18.31 23.39
CA VAL A 57 19.45 17.72 22.10
C VAL A 57 18.36 16.67 22.29
N HIS A 58 18.56 15.72 23.20
CA HIS A 58 17.56 14.69 23.47
C HIS A 58 16.29 15.27 24.08
N PHE A 59 16.37 16.33 24.89
CA PHE A 59 15.19 17.01 25.40
C PHE A 59 14.38 17.66 24.27
N LEU A 60 15.03 18.32 23.30
CA LEU A 60 14.32 18.87 22.14
C LEU A 60 13.67 17.77 21.30
N GLN A 61 14.33 16.62 21.14
CA GLN A 61 13.75 15.44 20.48
C GLN A 61 12.56 14.86 21.25
N MET A 62 12.68 14.73 22.57
CA MET A 62 11.63 14.28 23.47
C MET A 62 10.41 15.22 23.40
N ARG A 63 10.62 16.54 23.43
CA ARG A 63 9.56 17.54 23.30
C ARG A 63 8.88 17.46 21.94
N LEU A 64 9.64 17.42 20.84
CA LEU A 64 9.09 17.29 19.49
C LEU A 64 8.31 15.98 19.31
N ALA A 65 8.85 14.87 19.81
CA ALA A 65 8.20 13.56 19.76
C ALA A 65 6.88 13.56 20.56
N SER A 66 6.84 14.20 21.73
CA SER A 66 5.62 14.34 22.51
C SER A 66 4.54 15.13 21.77
N GLU A 67 4.90 16.23 21.12
CA GLU A 67 3.98 17.05 20.33
C GLU A 67 3.42 16.27 19.14
N ARG A 68 4.30 15.60 18.37
CA ARG A 68 3.90 14.77 17.24
C ARG A 68 3.02 13.58 17.62
N TYR A 69 3.30 12.92 18.74
CA TYR A 69 2.45 11.85 19.24
C TYR A 69 1.06 12.37 19.62
N LEU A 70 0.97 13.51 20.30
CA LEU A 70 -0.32 14.08 20.69
C LEU A 70 -1.16 14.55 19.49
N GLU A 71 -0.52 14.95 18.38
CA GLU A 71 -1.21 15.29 17.13
C GLU A 71 -1.69 14.07 16.34
N SER A 72 -0.91 12.97 16.33
CA SER A 72 -1.11 11.86 15.38
C SER A 72 -1.50 10.52 16.00
N LEU A 73 -1.23 10.32 17.29
CA LEU A 73 -1.29 9.04 18.00
C LEU A 73 -0.45 7.90 17.36
N ASP A 74 0.56 8.25 16.55
CA ASP A 74 1.47 7.29 15.95
C ASP A 74 2.52 6.80 16.97
N GLU A 75 2.49 5.50 17.27
CA GLU A 75 3.38 4.79 18.20
C GLU A 75 4.88 4.98 17.89
N GLN A 76 5.26 5.33 16.66
CA GLN A 76 6.65 5.66 16.34
C GLN A 76 7.14 6.89 17.12
N TYR A 77 6.28 7.91 17.30
CA TYR A 77 6.65 9.09 18.07
C TYR A 77 6.71 8.80 19.57
N GLU A 78 5.86 7.89 20.09
CA GLU A 78 5.99 7.40 21.46
C GLU A 78 7.33 6.67 21.67
N THR A 79 7.72 5.82 20.73
CA THR A 79 9.01 5.11 20.79
C THR A 79 10.18 6.09 20.79
N ASN A 80 10.11 7.14 19.97
CA ASN A 80 11.13 8.19 19.92
C ASN A 80 11.18 9.01 21.22
N TYR A 81 10.02 9.29 21.82
CA TYR A 81 9.90 9.94 23.12
C TYR A 81 10.60 9.12 24.21
N GLN A 82 10.27 7.83 24.33
CA GLN A 82 10.85 6.93 25.32
C GLN A 82 12.37 6.77 25.12
N SER A 83 12.82 6.66 23.87
CA SER A 83 14.25 6.57 23.56
C SER A 83 15.02 7.83 23.97
N SER A 84 14.46 9.01 23.70
CA SER A 84 15.07 10.28 24.06
C SER A 84 15.10 10.48 25.58
N LYS A 85 14.03 10.10 26.27
CA LYS A 85 13.97 10.11 27.74
C LYS A 85 15.02 9.20 28.36
N LEU A 86 15.13 7.95 27.90
CA LEU A 86 16.13 7.00 28.39
C LEU A 86 17.55 7.53 28.21
N ALA A 87 17.86 8.15 27.05
CA ALA A 87 19.15 8.78 26.82
C ALA A 87 19.41 9.95 27.78
N ILE A 88 18.41 10.79 28.05
CA ILE A 88 18.52 11.87 29.06
C ILE A 88 18.79 11.29 30.44
N ASP A 89 18.05 10.26 30.86
CA ASP A 89 18.21 9.61 32.16
C ASP A 89 19.60 8.98 32.33
N GLU A 90 20.13 8.32 31.29
CA GLU A 90 21.48 7.74 31.30
C GLU A 90 22.56 8.84 31.41
N LEU A 91 22.43 9.90 30.62
CA LEU A 91 23.34 11.05 30.64
C LEU A 91 23.32 11.77 31.99
N LEU A 92 22.12 12.03 32.55
CA LEU A 92 21.94 12.65 33.86
C LEU A 92 22.53 11.80 34.96
N ASN A 93 22.25 10.49 34.97
CA ASN A 93 22.80 9.58 35.97
C ASN A 93 24.34 9.56 35.92
N ASN A 94 24.92 9.51 34.72
CA ASN A 94 26.37 9.58 34.53
C ASN A 94 26.95 10.91 35.07
N LEU A 95 26.35 12.04 34.70
CA LEU A 95 26.80 13.37 35.13
C LEU A 95 26.66 13.56 36.64
N ILE A 96 25.57 13.13 37.24
CA ILE A 96 25.32 13.21 38.69
C ILE A 96 26.33 12.36 39.46
N GLN A 97 26.64 11.14 39.00
CA GLN A 97 27.60 10.25 39.68
C GLN A 97 29.05 10.75 39.57
N THR A 98 29.40 11.42 38.47
CA THR A 98 30.78 11.87 38.21
C THR A 98 31.05 13.30 38.67
N THR A 99 30.02 14.05 39.08
CA THR A 99 30.14 15.46 39.49
C THR A 99 30.35 15.59 41.00
N THR A 100 31.45 16.24 41.39
CA THR A 100 31.79 16.51 42.79
C THR A 100 31.50 17.95 43.24
N ASN A 101 31.27 18.87 42.28
CA ASN A 101 30.93 20.26 42.56
C ASN A 101 29.47 20.39 43.01
N THR A 102 29.23 21.00 44.17
CA THR A 102 27.91 21.12 44.80
C THR A 102 26.89 21.90 43.95
N ASP A 103 27.32 22.96 43.28
CA ASP A 103 26.43 23.82 42.48
C ASP A 103 26.01 23.10 41.19
N SER A 104 26.96 22.44 40.53
CA SER A 104 26.69 21.58 39.36
C SER A 104 25.77 20.40 39.72
N LEU A 105 25.99 19.76 40.87
CA LEU A 105 25.16 18.64 41.32
C LEU A 105 23.72 19.08 41.57
N SER A 106 23.53 20.21 42.26
CA SER A 106 22.20 20.77 42.56
C SER A 106 21.45 21.14 41.28
N SER A 107 22.15 21.72 40.30
CA SER A 107 21.55 22.07 39.00
C SER A 107 21.18 20.83 38.17
N LEU A 108 22.02 19.78 38.16
CA LEU A 108 21.71 18.52 37.48
C LEU A 108 20.53 17.77 38.11
N GLN A 109 20.40 17.81 39.44
CA GLN A 109 19.23 17.27 40.16
C GLN A 109 17.95 18.02 39.78
N LEU A 110 18.01 19.35 39.66
CA LEU A 110 16.87 20.14 39.19
C LEU A 110 16.46 19.78 37.74
N VAL A 111 17.42 19.48 36.86
CA VAL A 111 17.13 18.95 35.52
C VAL A 111 16.41 17.60 35.62
N GLN A 112 16.90 16.69 36.45
CA GLN A 112 16.28 15.37 36.66
C GLN A 112 14.83 15.49 37.15
N ASP A 113 14.58 16.34 38.15
CA ASP A 113 13.22 16.58 38.66
C ASP A 113 12.31 17.20 37.58
N SER A 114 12.86 18.10 36.76
CA SER A 114 12.13 18.75 35.67
C SER A 114 11.79 17.78 34.53
N VAL A 115 12.68 16.83 34.20
CA VAL A 115 12.41 15.75 33.24
C VAL A 115 11.28 14.85 33.75
N ALA A 116 11.30 14.48 35.03
CA ALA A 116 10.24 13.68 35.64
C ALA A 116 8.88 14.42 35.64
N ALA A 117 8.88 15.72 35.93
CA ALA A 117 7.68 16.56 35.87
C ALA A 117 7.13 16.65 34.44
N PHE A 118 7.99 16.82 33.45
CA PHE A 118 7.59 16.85 32.03
C PHE A 118 6.98 15.52 31.60
N ASP A 119 7.59 14.40 32.01
CA ASP A 119 7.09 13.04 31.73
C ASP A 119 5.71 12.77 32.33
N SER A 120 5.50 13.18 33.59
CA SER A 120 4.19 13.07 34.23
C SER A 120 3.12 13.92 33.53
N ALA A 121 3.47 15.14 33.10
CA ALA A 121 2.55 16.03 32.39
C ALA A 121 2.21 15.49 31.01
N TYR A 122 3.20 14.98 30.26
CA TYR A 122 3.01 14.32 28.99
C TYR A 122 2.12 13.09 29.12
N GLY A 123 2.38 12.21 30.11
CA GLY A 123 1.57 11.02 30.34
C GLY A 123 0.09 11.35 30.60
N SER A 124 -0.18 12.42 31.36
CA SER A 124 -1.55 12.89 31.60
C SER A 124 -2.22 13.41 30.32
N MET A 125 -1.48 14.16 29.49
CA MET A 125 -1.97 14.67 28.20
C MET A 125 -2.24 13.53 27.22
N LYS A 126 -1.33 12.53 27.16
CA LYS A 126 -1.47 11.32 26.36
C LYS A 126 -2.72 10.53 26.71
N GLN A 127 -2.98 10.29 28.00
CA GLN A 127 -4.18 9.59 28.44
C GLN A 127 -5.47 10.30 28.01
N SER A 128 -5.48 11.63 28.11
CA SER A 128 -6.61 12.42 27.65
C SER A 128 -6.82 12.32 26.14
N GLN A 129 -5.74 12.40 25.35
CA GLN A 129 -5.83 12.29 23.89
C GLN A 129 -6.36 10.91 23.46
N LEU A 130 -5.91 9.84 24.11
CA LEU A 130 -6.44 8.48 23.89
C LEU A 130 -7.92 8.36 24.28
N LEU A 131 -8.36 9.04 25.33
CA LEU A 131 -9.77 9.07 25.73
C LEU A 131 -10.63 9.80 24.69
N ILE A 132 -10.15 10.94 24.17
CA ILE A 132 -10.83 11.68 23.09
C ILE A 132 -10.93 10.80 21.84
N ASP A 133 -9.84 10.13 21.45
CA ASP A 133 -9.83 9.19 20.31
C ASP A 133 -10.82 8.04 20.51
N GLN A 134 -10.84 7.42 21.69
CA GLN A 134 -11.81 6.38 22.02
C GLN A 134 -13.26 6.88 21.94
N LEU A 135 -13.54 8.08 22.45
CA LEU A 135 -14.89 8.67 22.39
C LEU A 135 -15.30 8.92 20.94
N VAL A 136 -14.48 9.65 20.18
CA VAL A 136 -14.81 10.10 18.83
C VAL A 136 -14.82 8.95 17.83
N ASN A 137 -13.76 8.12 17.82
CA ASN A 137 -13.53 7.14 16.76
C ASN A 137 -14.08 5.74 17.08
N VAL A 138 -14.48 5.45 18.33
CA VAL A 138 -15.04 4.15 18.71
C VAL A 138 -16.48 4.28 19.20
N GLU A 139 -16.70 5.01 20.29
CA GLU A 139 -18.01 5.04 20.94
C GLU A 139 -19.03 5.83 20.12
N MET A 140 -18.68 7.04 19.69
CA MET A 140 -19.56 7.90 18.91
C MET A 140 -19.85 7.34 17.51
N VAL A 141 -18.87 6.72 16.84
CA VAL A 141 -19.09 6.03 15.55
C VAL A 141 -20.13 4.90 15.67
N LYS A 142 -20.15 4.17 16.79
CA LYS A 142 -21.18 3.15 17.03
C LYS A 142 -22.57 3.77 17.16
N ARG A 143 -22.68 4.90 17.87
CA ARG A 143 -23.94 5.65 18.01
C ARG A 143 -24.40 6.21 16.66
N GLU A 144 -23.47 6.77 15.89
CA GLU A 144 -23.72 7.25 14.53
C GLU A 144 -24.29 6.15 13.65
N THR A 145 -23.63 4.99 13.58
CA THR A 145 -24.04 3.88 12.72
C THR A 145 -25.48 3.46 13.04
N ASN A 146 -25.82 3.38 14.32
CA ASN A 146 -27.16 3.02 14.75
C ASN A 146 -28.19 4.12 14.46
N ALA A 147 -27.85 5.39 14.68
CA ALA A 147 -28.71 6.53 14.37
C ALA A 147 -29.02 6.60 12.87
N LEU A 148 -27.99 6.55 12.01
CA LEU A 148 -28.17 6.56 10.56
C LEU A 148 -28.98 5.36 10.07
N LYS A 149 -28.79 4.18 10.66
CA LYS A 149 -29.60 2.99 10.36
C LYS A 149 -31.07 3.18 10.74
N ALA A 150 -31.34 3.77 11.91
CA ALA A 150 -32.70 4.07 12.34
C ALA A 150 -33.37 5.10 11.40
N ALA A 151 -32.69 6.19 11.06
CA ALA A 151 -33.17 7.20 10.12
C ALA A 151 -33.42 6.63 8.71
N GLN A 152 -32.51 5.79 8.20
CA GLN A 152 -32.66 5.13 6.90
C GLN A 152 -33.84 4.15 6.90
N SER A 153 -34.00 3.37 7.97
CA SER A 153 -35.12 2.44 8.11
C SER A 153 -36.45 3.20 8.18
N LEU A 154 -36.46 4.33 8.89
CA LEU A 154 -37.62 5.21 8.99
C LEU A 154 -37.99 5.83 7.65
N LEU A 155 -36.99 6.23 6.84
CA LEU A 155 -37.19 6.70 5.47
C LEU A 155 -37.85 5.62 4.59
N TYR A 156 -37.34 4.39 4.61
CA TYR A 156 -37.88 3.28 3.82
C TYR A 156 -39.30 2.90 4.25
N GLU A 157 -39.55 2.82 5.56
CA GLU A 157 -40.86 2.51 6.11
C GLU A 157 -41.88 3.60 5.76
N SER A 158 -41.49 4.87 5.84
CA SER A 158 -42.35 6.00 5.48
C SER A 158 -42.68 6.02 3.98
N TYR A 159 -41.71 5.65 3.13
CA TYR A 159 -41.95 5.49 1.70
C TYR A 159 -42.95 4.37 1.40
N ASN A 160 -42.78 3.20 2.03
CA ASN A 160 -43.68 2.05 1.84
C ASN A 160 -45.11 2.33 2.33
N ASN A 161 -45.24 3.12 3.39
CA ASN A 161 -46.54 3.56 3.92
C ASN A 161 -47.13 4.74 3.13
N ASN A 162 -46.47 5.16 2.04
CA ASN A 162 -46.88 6.26 1.17
C ASN A 162 -47.07 7.59 1.93
N ASP A 163 -46.20 7.84 2.91
CA ASP A 163 -46.12 9.09 3.68
C ASP A 163 -44.92 9.92 3.21
N PRO A 164 -45.12 10.85 2.25
CA PRO A 164 -44.04 11.65 1.71
C PRO A 164 -43.49 12.66 2.73
N ASN A 165 -44.29 13.09 3.70
CA ASN A 165 -43.86 14.04 4.72
C ASN A 165 -42.95 13.36 5.74
N ALA A 166 -43.35 12.19 6.25
CA ALA A 166 -42.49 11.40 7.13
C ALA A 166 -41.19 10.97 6.43
N SER A 167 -41.25 10.66 5.13
CA SER A 167 -40.06 10.39 4.32
C SER A 167 -39.13 11.61 4.24
N LEU A 168 -39.67 12.81 4.00
CA LEU A 168 -38.89 14.05 3.98
C LEU A 168 -38.21 14.29 5.32
N TYR A 169 -38.94 14.20 6.43
CA TYR A 169 -38.38 14.43 7.76
C TYR A 169 -37.33 13.38 8.13
N ALA A 170 -37.50 12.11 7.76
CA ALA A 170 -36.49 11.07 7.95
C ALA A 170 -35.20 11.40 7.17
N GLY A 171 -35.33 11.94 5.95
CA GLY A 171 -34.20 12.48 5.17
C GLY A 171 -33.51 13.66 5.88
N MET A 172 -34.29 14.61 6.41
CA MET A 172 -33.78 15.75 7.16
C MET A 172 -33.07 15.34 8.46
N LEU A 173 -33.55 14.31 9.17
CA LEU A 173 -32.85 13.73 10.32
C LEU A 173 -31.48 13.23 9.93
N MET A 174 -31.40 12.48 8.83
CA MET A 174 -30.14 11.92 8.34
C MET A 174 -29.17 13.04 7.92
N GLU A 175 -29.65 14.05 7.19
CA GLU A 175 -28.86 15.22 6.76
C GLU A 175 -28.32 16.02 7.95
N ASN A 176 -29.19 16.39 8.89
CA ASN A 176 -28.78 17.20 10.05
C ASN A 176 -27.87 16.41 10.99
N PHE A 177 -28.07 15.09 11.12
CA PHE A 177 -27.18 14.25 11.91
C PHE A 177 -25.78 14.16 11.28
N LEU A 178 -25.69 14.03 9.95
CA LEU A 178 -24.41 14.08 9.24
C LEU A 178 -23.74 15.45 9.35
N ALA A 179 -24.51 16.55 9.31
CA ALA A 179 -23.99 17.89 9.56
C ALA A 179 -23.44 18.01 11.00
N ALA A 180 -24.16 17.48 11.99
CA ALA A 180 -23.71 17.44 13.38
C ALA A 180 -22.44 16.58 13.56
N LYS A 181 -22.32 15.48 12.82
CA LYS A 181 -21.08 14.69 12.80
C LYS A 181 -19.90 15.52 12.30
N ILE A 182 -20.07 16.25 11.20
CA ILE A 182 -19.00 17.07 10.62
C ILE A 182 -18.56 18.15 11.62
N THR A 183 -19.49 18.77 12.34
CA THR A 183 -19.13 19.74 13.39
C THR A 183 -18.38 19.10 14.54
N VAL A 184 -18.76 17.89 14.98
CA VAL A 184 -18.00 17.13 15.99
C VAL A 184 -16.57 16.86 15.54
N LEU A 185 -16.37 16.32 14.32
CA LEU A 185 -15.04 16.01 13.79
C LEU A 185 -14.18 17.25 13.57
N SER A 186 -14.80 18.33 13.09
CA SER A 186 -14.15 19.62 12.94
C SER A 186 -13.69 20.15 14.29
N TYR A 187 -14.59 20.16 15.29
CA TYR A 187 -14.29 20.62 16.64
C TYR A 187 -13.21 19.76 17.34
N SER A 188 -13.27 18.43 17.20
CA SER A 188 -12.26 17.53 17.78
C SER A 188 -10.87 17.78 17.22
N ASN A 189 -10.77 18.31 16.00
CA ASN A 189 -9.49 18.56 15.32
C ASN A 189 -8.99 20.00 15.53
N ASN A 190 -9.88 21.00 15.53
CA ASN A 190 -9.50 22.42 15.56
C ASN A 190 -9.76 23.14 16.88
N ASN A 191 -10.48 22.51 17.82
CA ASN A 191 -10.90 23.09 19.11
C ASN A 191 -11.61 24.47 18.99
N ASP A 192 -12.29 24.75 17.88
CA ASP A 192 -12.99 26.01 17.66
C ASP A 192 -14.34 26.04 18.38
N LEU A 193 -14.47 26.91 19.38
CA LEU A 193 -15.68 27.03 20.19
C LEU A 193 -16.93 27.33 19.36
N LYS A 194 -16.83 28.09 18.26
CA LYS A 194 -17.98 28.36 17.38
C LYS A 194 -18.48 27.09 16.69
N THR A 195 -17.57 26.20 16.32
CA THR A 195 -17.91 24.90 15.75
C THR A 195 -18.59 24.01 16.79
N TYR A 196 -18.16 24.06 18.05
CA TYR A 196 -18.85 23.38 19.15
C TYR A 196 -20.27 23.91 19.35
N GLU A 197 -20.44 25.23 19.44
CA GLU A 197 -21.76 25.87 19.59
C GLU A 197 -22.70 25.50 18.43
N ALA A 198 -22.23 25.53 17.19
CA ALA A 198 -23.02 25.12 16.03
C ALA A 198 -23.43 23.63 16.09
N GLY A 199 -22.52 22.74 16.49
CA GLY A 199 -22.85 21.32 16.67
C GLY A 199 -23.85 21.08 17.80
N LYS A 200 -23.70 21.81 18.91
CA LYS A 200 -24.61 21.78 20.04
C LYS A 200 -26.01 22.24 19.65
N ASP A 201 -26.13 23.32 18.89
CA ASP A 201 -27.41 23.82 18.40
C ASP A 201 -28.16 22.79 17.54
N ILE A 202 -27.42 22.02 16.72
CA ILE A 202 -28.03 20.94 15.92
C ILE A 202 -28.57 19.82 16.83
N PHE A 203 -27.80 19.40 17.84
CA PHE A 203 -28.20 18.33 18.75
C PHE A 203 -29.32 18.73 19.73
N GLU A 204 -29.35 19.99 20.18
CA GLU A 204 -30.31 20.49 21.18
C GLU A 204 -31.59 21.05 20.57
N TYR A 205 -31.55 21.58 19.34
CA TYR A 205 -32.69 22.27 18.74
C TYR A 205 -33.10 21.69 17.39
N ALA A 206 -32.20 21.57 16.42
CA ALA A 206 -32.59 21.20 15.05
C ALA A 206 -33.09 19.76 14.97
N LEU A 207 -32.32 18.79 15.49
CA LEU A 207 -32.70 17.38 15.46
C LEU A 207 -33.93 17.07 16.33
N PRO A 208 -34.04 17.54 17.59
CA PRO A 208 -35.26 17.37 18.39
C PRO A 208 -36.52 17.99 17.76
N GLY A 209 -36.37 19.12 17.06
CA GLY A 209 -37.48 19.73 16.32
C GLY A 209 -37.99 18.82 15.20
N ILE A 210 -37.07 18.25 14.40
CA ILE A 210 -37.41 17.31 13.33
C ILE A 210 -37.98 16.00 13.91
N GLU A 211 -37.43 15.49 15.03
CA GLU A 211 -37.96 14.32 15.76
C GLU A 211 -39.41 14.55 16.20
N GLY A 212 -39.73 15.75 16.72
CA GLY A 212 -41.10 16.11 17.09
C GLY A 212 -42.06 16.19 15.91
N ASP A 213 -41.61 16.76 14.79
CA ASP A 213 -42.39 16.87 13.56
C ASP A 213 -42.73 15.48 12.98
N ILE A 214 -41.74 14.58 12.88
CA ILE A 214 -41.97 13.22 12.36
C ILE A 214 -42.79 12.35 13.31
N GLU A 215 -42.63 12.51 14.63
CA GLU A 215 -43.42 11.80 15.64
C GLU A 215 -44.91 12.16 15.56
N SER A 216 -45.25 13.38 15.11
CA SER A 216 -46.63 13.81 14.88
C SER A 216 -47.28 13.18 13.64
N LEU A 217 -46.47 12.62 12.73
CA LEU A 217 -46.90 12.02 11.46
C LEU A 217 -46.89 10.48 11.47
N LYS A 218 -46.56 9.87 12.61
CA LYS A 218 -46.46 8.42 12.73
C LYS A 218 -47.76 7.70 12.33
N SER A 219 -47.59 6.65 11.52
CA SER A 219 -48.68 5.82 11.00
C SER A 219 -48.59 4.36 11.45
N SER A 220 -47.46 3.94 12.04
CA SER A 220 -47.20 2.56 12.48
C SER A 220 -46.43 2.50 13.81
N PRO A 221 -46.70 1.51 14.69
CA PRO A 221 -45.91 1.26 15.90
C PRO A 221 -44.40 1.08 15.62
N TYR A 222 -44.05 0.52 14.46
CA TYR A 222 -42.66 0.32 14.06
C TYR A 222 -41.95 1.65 13.73
N GLN A 223 -42.66 2.65 13.21
CA GLN A 223 -42.08 3.99 13.00
C GLN A 223 -41.77 4.67 14.33
N SER A 224 -42.61 4.50 15.36
CA SER A 224 -42.33 5.03 16.70
C SER A 224 -41.10 4.40 17.33
N GLU A 225 -40.92 3.09 17.17
CA GLU A 225 -39.71 2.39 17.65
C GLU A 225 -38.45 2.94 16.96
N LEU A 226 -38.51 3.20 15.65
CA LEU A 226 -37.37 3.76 14.89
C LEU A 226 -37.06 5.21 15.27
N ILE A 227 -38.08 6.03 15.56
CA ILE A 227 -37.89 7.42 16.03
C ILE A 227 -37.28 7.42 17.43
N GLU A 228 -37.77 6.56 18.33
CA GLU A 228 -37.23 6.39 19.68
C GLU A 228 -35.78 5.89 19.64
N ASP A 229 -35.49 4.89 18.80
CA ASP A 229 -34.13 4.39 18.58
C ASP A 229 -33.20 5.50 18.08
N PHE A 230 -33.63 6.28 17.08
CA PHE A 230 -32.86 7.42 16.58
C PHE A 230 -32.57 8.43 17.69
N SER A 231 -33.61 8.84 18.44
CA SER A 231 -33.48 9.83 19.51
C SER A 231 -32.54 9.34 20.62
N ASN A 232 -32.66 8.08 21.03
CA ASN A 232 -31.75 7.46 22.01
C ASN A 232 -30.28 7.46 21.54
N GLN A 233 -30.03 7.14 20.25
CA GLN A 233 -28.66 7.20 19.72
C GLN A 233 -28.16 8.63 19.59
N ARG A 234 -29.01 9.58 19.18
CA ARG A 234 -28.69 11.00 19.12
C ARG A 234 -28.32 11.56 20.48
N GLU A 235 -29.10 11.31 21.51
CA GLU A 235 -28.80 11.77 22.87
C GLU A 235 -27.48 11.19 23.39
N ALA A 236 -27.25 9.89 23.14
CA ALA A 236 -25.98 9.26 23.49
C ALA A 236 -24.79 9.88 22.73
N TYR A 237 -24.98 10.22 21.45
CA TYR A 237 -23.96 10.89 20.63
C TYR A 237 -23.70 12.32 21.12
N ALA A 238 -24.75 13.09 21.42
CA ALA A 238 -24.65 14.45 21.94
C ALA A 238 -23.93 14.49 23.31
N LYS A 239 -24.21 13.52 24.18
CA LYS A 239 -23.49 13.37 25.45
C LYS A 239 -22.01 13.04 25.24
N GLY A 240 -21.69 12.18 24.27
CA GLY A 240 -20.30 11.93 23.87
C GLY A 240 -19.60 13.20 23.39
N PHE A 241 -20.29 14.04 22.62
CA PHE A 241 -19.77 15.32 22.15
C PHE A 241 -19.48 16.30 23.30
N GLU A 242 -20.35 16.36 24.30
CA GLU A 242 -20.12 17.16 25.52
C GLU A 242 -18.90 16.64 26.31
N GLN A 243 -18.72 15.32 26.41
CA GLN A 243 -17.54 14.74 27.05
C GLN A 243 -16.24 15.09 26.30
N VAL A 244 -16.26 15.05 24.97
CA VAL A 244 -15.14 15.51 24.13
C VAL A 244 -14.84 16.99 24.42
N HIS A 245 -15.86 17.84 24.50
CA HIS A 245 -15.69 19.25 24.83
C HIS A 245 -15.06 19.48 26.21
N GLN A 246 -15.49 18.75 27.24
CA GLN A 246 -14.87 18.82 28.56
C GLN A 246 -13.39 18.41 28.53
N GLN A 247 -13.07 17.32 27.83
CA GLN A 247 -11.67 16.89 27.68
C GLN A 247 -10.82 17.90 26.89
N MET A 248 -11.40 18.57 25.89
CA MET A 248 -10.72 19.60 25.10
C MET A 248 -10.41 20.87 25.91
N ILE A 249 -11.32 21.28 26.81
CA ILE A 249 -11.07 22.37 27.75
C ILE A 249 -9.92 22.02 28.70
N GLU A 250 -9.97 20.82 29.30
CA GLU A 250 -8.90 20.33 30.18
C GLU A 250 -7.57 20.23 29.43
N ASN A 251 -7.58 19.75 28.19
CA ASN A 251 -6.39 19.66 27.33
C ASN A 251 -5.80 21.02 27.01
N THR A 252 -6.62 22.07 26.86
CA THR A 252 -6.10 23.43 26.69
C THR A 252 -5.25 23.86 27.88
N GLN A 253 -5.67 23.51 29.10
CA GLN A 253 -4.88 23.77 30.32
C GLN A 253 -3.65 22.88 30.40
N ARG A 254 -3.79 21.57 30.12
CA ARG A 254 -2.67 20.61 30.13
C ARG A 254 -1.59 20.97 29.10
N THR A 255 -1.95 21.43 27.91
CA THR A 255 -1.01 21.92 26.90
C THR A 255 -0.24 23.13 27.41
N ALA A 256 -0.91 24.09 28.06
CA ALA A 256 -0.23 25.25 28.66
C ALA A 256 0.72 24.83 29.80
N THR A 257 0.31 23.87 30.64
CA THR A 257 1.17 23.30 31.69
C THR A 257 2.37 22.56 31.11
N LEU A 258 2.18 21.71 30.09
CA LEU A 258 3.24 20.97 29.43
C LEU A 258 4.25 21.91 28.76
N ALA A 259 3.78 22.96 28.09
CA ALA A 259 4.63 24.00 27.51
C ALA A 259 5.45 24.73 28.58
N SER A 260 4.81 25.15 29.68
CA SER A 260 5.49 25.83 30.78
C SER A 260 6.55 24.96 31.47
N ILE A 261 6.27 23.66 31.67
CA ILE A 261 7.25 22.73 32.23
C ILE A 261 8.40 22.50 31.24
N GLY A 262 8.09 22.36 29.94
CA GLY A 262 9.09 22.23 28.90
C GLY A 262 10.03 23.44 28.81
N ASP A 263 9.50 24.66 28.97
CA ASP A 263 10.32 25.87 28.98
C ASP A 263 11.17 25.97 30.26
N SER A 264 10.62 25.59 31.42
CA SER A 264 11.38 25.51 32.67
C SER A 264 12.51 24.47 32.63
N LEU A 265 12.28 23.33 31.98
CA LEU A 265 13.28 22.30 31.75
C LEU A 265 14.38 22.80 30.80
N ALA A 266 14.02 23.49 29.71
CA ALA A 266 14.99 24.12 28.81
C ALA A 266 15.92 25.10 29.54
N ILE A 267 15.34 25.92 30.45
CA ILE A 267 16.10 26.85 31.30
C ILE A 267 17.03 26.07 32.25
N SER A 268 16.52 25.03 32.91
CA SER A 268 17.31 24.23 33.86
C SER A 268 18.51 23.54 33.19
N VAL A 269 18.33 23.03 31.97
CA VAL A 269 19.42 22.45 31.17
C VAL A 269 20.45 23.52 30.76
N ALA A 270 19.98 24.69 30.34
CA ALA A 270 20.86 25.82 29.99
C ALA A 270 21.66 26.33 31.19
N ASP A 271 21.05 26.40 32.37
CA ASP A 271 21.72 26.79 33.61
C ASP A 271 22.77 25.75 34.03
N ALA A 272 22.45 24.46 33.96
CA ALA A 272 23.42 23.38 34.23
C ALA A 272 24.64 23.46 33.30
N GLN A 273 24.40 23.71 32.00
CA GLN A 273 25.45 23.90 31.02
C GLN A 273 26.26 25.17 31.30
N SER A 274 25.61 26.28 31.65
CA SER A 274 26.26 27.55 31.98
C SER A 274 27.20 27.42 33.18
N ILE A 275 26.80 26.70 34.24
CA ILE A 275 27.63 26.45 35.43
C ILE A 275 28.89 25.64 35.07
N LEU A 276 28.75 24.59 34.27
CA LEU A 276 29.89 23.80 33.80
C LEU A 276 30.84 24.64 32.94
N GLU A 277 30.28 25.52 32.12
CA GLU A 277 31.06 26.34 31.20
C GLU A 277 31.74 27.53 31.89
N GLN A 278 31.12 28.09 32.92
CA GLN A 278 31.72 29.10 33.80
C GLN A 278 32.91 28.51 34.57
N GLN A 279 32.82 27.27 35.04
CA GLN A 279 33.94 26.57 35.68
C GLN A 279 35.11 26.36 34.68
N LYS A 280 34.81 26.08 33.40
CA LYS A 280 35.83 25.91 32.35
C LYS A 280 36.53 27.23 32.04
N GLN A 281 35.75 28.30 31.93
CA GLN A 281 36.28 29.64 31.70
C GLN A 281 37.08 30.16 32.89
N ALA A 282 36.71 29.83 34.13
CA ALA A 282 37.46 30.19 35.34
C ALA A 282 38.83 29.50 35.43
N LEU A 283 38.97 28.29 34.86
CA LEU A 283 40.24 27.55 34.84
C LEU A 283 41.26 28.09 33.82
N THR A 284 40.77 28.74 32.76
CA THR A 284 41.58 29.27 31.66
C THR A 284 42.58 30.38 32.10
N PRO A 285 42.19 31.43 32.86
CA PRO A 285 43.12 32.45 33.33
C PRO A 285 44.11 31.91 34.38
N VAL A 286 43.72 30.90 35.17
CA VAL A 286 44.61 30.24 36.15
C VAL A 286 45.73 29.48 35.44
N LEU A 287 45.41 28.76 34.35
CA LEU A 287 46.40 28.07 33.52
C LEU A 287 47.35 29.07 32.83
N GLN A 288 46.83 30.17 32.26
CA GLN A 288 47.63 31.21 31.62
C GLN A 288 48.55 31.97 32.60
N ALA A 289 48.10 32.21 33.84
CA ALA A 289 48.92 32.83 34.88
C ALA A 289 50.05 31.90 35.36
N SER A 290 49.78 30.59 35.44
CA SER A 290 50.79 29.58 35.79
C SER A 290 51.87 29.43 34.72
N GLU A 291 51.49 29.56 33.44
CA GLU A 291 52.38 29.53 32.28
C GLU A 291 53.34 30.74 32.29
N LYS A 292 52.81 31.97 32.41
CA LYS A 292 53.63 33.19 32.42
C LYS A 292 54.62 33.24 33.60
N ARG A 293 54.20 32.80 34.79
CA ARG A 293 55.06 32.75 35.99
C ARG A 293 56.18 31.72 35.87
N SER A 294 55.89 30.56 35.28
CA SER A 294 56.90 29.52 35.05
C SER A 294 57.93 29.96 33.99
N ILE A 295 57.48 30.60 32.91
CA ILE A 295 58.34 31.12 31.84
C ILE A 295 59.29 32.22 32.35
N GLN A 296 58.82 33.16 33.19
CA GLN A 296 59.66 34.24 33.73
C GLN A 296 60.78 33.74 34.66
N ILE A 297 60.52 32.73 35.49
CA ILE A 297 61.52 32.12 36.39
C ILE A 297 62.55 31.32 35.58
N ILE A 298 62.11 30.64 34.51
CA ILE A 298 62.99 29.90 33.59
C ILE A 298 63.93 30.85 32.85
N PHE A 299 63.46 31.99 32.34
CA PHE A 299 64.32 32.96 31.65
C PHE A 299 65.39 33.58 32.57
N LEU A 300 65.06 33.88 33.83
CA LEU A 300 66.00 34.45 34.80
C LEU A 300 67.09 33.45 35.23
N LEU A 301 66.73 32.18 35.44
CA LEU A 301 67.69 31.09 35.76
C LEU A 301 68.56 30.71 34.55
N THR A 302 68.00 30.76 33.34
CA THR A 302 68.72 30.45 32.09
C THR A 302 69.76 31.54 31.75
N GLY A 303 69.47 32.81 32.02
CA GLY A 303 70.43 33.90 31.81
C GLY A 303 71.70 33.79 32.65
N VAL A 304 71.59 33.34 33.91
CA VAL A 304 72.73 33.13 34.81
C VAL A 304 73.52 31.87 34.43
N ALA A 305 72.83 30.80 34.00
CA ALA A 305 73.45 29.58 33.53
C ALA A 305 74.23 29.77 32.20
N LEU A 306 73.73 30.63 31.31
CA LEU A 306 74.38 30.95 30.02
C LEU A 306 75.73 31.65 30.19
N LEU A 307 75.88 32.57 31.15
CA LEU A 307 77.13 33.27 31.44
C LEU A 307 78.24 32.31 31.93
N ILE A 308 77.90 31.36 32.79
CA ILE A 308 78.82 30.34 33.32
C ILE A 308 79.14 29.27 32.25
N GLY A 309 78.14 28.91 31.45
CA GLY A 309 78.25 27.97 30.33
C GLY A 309 79.13 28.49 29.20
N MET A 310 79.03 29.77 28.83
CA MET A 310 79.80 30.37 27.74
C MET A 310 81.31 30.37 28.01
N THR A 311 81.69 30.54 29.29
CA THR A 311 83.08 30.49 29.75
C THR A 311 83.65 29.07 29.73
N SER A 312 82.82 28.07 30.08
CA SER A 312 83.18 26.64 30.06
C SER A 312 83.21 26.06 28.64
N ALA A 313 82.35 26.58 27.75
CA ALA A 313 82.21 26.15 26.37
C ALA A 313 83.50 26.38 25.56
N VAL A 314 84.16 27.54 25.69
CA VAL A 314 85.37 27.86 24.89
C VAL A 314 86.50 26.84 25.11
N LEU A 315 86.64 26.29 26.33
CA LEU A 315 87.69 25.33 26.68
C LEU A 315 87.37 23.89 26.25
N VAL A 316 86.09 23.52 26.23
CA VAL A 316 85.61 22.18 25.80
C VAL A 316 85.46 22.10 24.27
N THR A 317 85.05 23.20 23.62
CA THR A 317 84.85 23.31 22.17
C THR A 317 86.10 22.97 21.37
N ARG A 318 87.31 23.33 21.83
CA ARG A 318 88.57 22.95 21.16
C ARG A 318 88.90 21.45 21.24
N SER A 319 88.24 20.69 22.13
CA SER A 319 88.42 19.24 22.31
C SER A 319 87.31 18.40 21.64
N ILE A 320 86.11 18.97 21.43
CA ILE A 320 84.94 18.30 20.83
C ILE A 320 84.86 18.50 19.30
N THR A 321 85.32 19.65 18.79
CA THR A 321 85.22 20.03 17.36
C THR A 321 85.81 19.03 16.38
N LYS A 322 86.79 18.21 16.82
CA LYS A 322 87.38 17.15 15.96
C LYS A 322 86.47 15.92 15.79
N GLY A 323 85.62 15.59 16.76
CA GLY A 323 84.66 14.46 16.68
C GLY A 323 83.30 14.83 16.08
N ILE A 324 82.82 16.06 16.31
CA ILE A 324 81.58 16.59 15.70
C ILE A 324 81.68 16.71 14.17
N ALA A 325 82.90 16.88 13.62
CA ALA A 325 83.10 16.93 12.17
C ALA A 325 82.67 15.64 11.46
N GLN A 326 82.85 14.47 12.10
CA GLN A 326 82.41 13.17 11.56
C GLN A 326 80.89 13.00 11.63
N VAL A 327 80.26 13.40 12.75
CA VAL A 327 78.79 13.40 12.90
C VAL A 327 78.14 14.34 11.88
N LYS A 328 78.70 15.54 11.67
CA LYS A 328 78.24 16.50 10.66
C LYS A 328 78.21 15.90 9.25
N GLN A 329 79.19 15.06 8.91
CA GLN A 329 79.26 14.41 7.59
C GLN A 329 78.13 13.38 7.42
N ILE A 330 77.87 12.53 8.42
CA ILE A 330 76.77 11.55 8.39
C ILE A 330 75.40 12.24 8.36
N THR A 331 75.19 13.30 9.15
CA THR A 331 73.94 14.08 9.10
C THR A 331 73.75 14.78 7.75
N ASN A 332 74.83 15.22 7.10
CA ASN A 332 74.76 15.85 5.78
C ASN A 332 74.34 14.85 4.69
N GLU A 333 74.86 13.63 4.72
CA GLU A 333 74.41 12.53 3.86
C GLU A 333 72.92 12.21 4.09
N LEU A 334 72.49 12.13 5.36
CA LEU A 334 71.08 11.90 5.72
C LEU A 334 70.15 13.01 5.21
N SER A 335 70.58 14.27 5.27
CA SER A 335 69.80 15.42 4.79
C SER A 335 69.59 15.42 3.27
N GLN A 336 70.45 14.69 2.54
CA GLN A 336 70.35 14.50 1.10
C GLN A 336 69.55 13.24 0.73
N GLY A 337 68.99 12.54 1.72
CA GLY A 337 68.22 11.31 1.53
C GLY A 337 69.08 10.06 1.38
N ASN A 338 70.38 10.11 1.64
CA ASN A 338 71.24 8.93 1.62
C ASN A 338 71.16 8.22 2.98
N LEU A 339 70.37 7.14 3.05
CA LEU A 339 70.24 6.27 4.20
C LEU A 339 71.23 5.10 4.16
N ASN A 340 72.02 4.93 3.09
CA ASN A 340 73.01 3.86 2.94
C ASN A 340 74.43 4.28 3.40
N VAL A 341 74.51 4.90 4.58
CA VAL A 341 75.77 5.44 5.14
C VAL A 341 76.32 4.47 6.18
N GLU A 342 77.59 4.09 6.04
CA GLU A 342 78.32 3.27 7.01
C GLU A 342 78.86 4.14 8.15
N VAL A 343 78.47 3.82 9.38
CA VAL A 343 78.86 4.58 10.57
C VAL A 343 80.08 3.93 11.23
N ASN A 344 81.27 4.51 11.04
CA ASN A 344 82.51 3.96 11.63
C ASN A 344 82.73 4.47 13.07
N ILE A 345 82.66 3.58 14.06
CA ILE A 345 82.69 3.92 15.50
C ILE A 345 84.10 3.66 16.07
N GLU A 346 85.00 4.65 16.01
CA GLU A 346 86.39 4.50 16.49
C GLU A 346 86.63 4.91 17.96
N SER A 347 85.66 5.62 18.56
CA SER A 347 85.83 6.25 19.87
C SER A 347 84.94 5.61 20.94
N LYS A 348 85.49 5.26 22.11
CA LYS A 348 84.72 4.75 23.27
C LYS A 348 84.21 5.85 24.21
N ASN A 349 84.15 7.08 23.71
CA ASN A 349 83.65 8.25 24.44
C ASN A 349 82.27 8.66 23.91
N GLU A 350 81.75 9.77 24.40
CA GLU A 350 80.38 10.26 24.17
C GLU A 350 80.07 10.54 22.68
N ILE A 351 81.09 10.74 21.84
CA ILE A 351 80.92 10.86 20.38
C ILE A 351 80.67 9.48 19.72
N GLY A 352 81.23 8.39 20.27
CA GLY A 352 80.97 7.04 19.77
C GLY A 352 79.57 6.52 20.08
N GLU A 353 79.03 6.87 21.25
CA GLU A 353 77.64 6.57 21.62
C GLU A 353 76.64 7.36 20.75
N LEU A 354 76.97 8.62 20.41
CA LEU A 354 76.20 9.43 19.46
C LEU A 354 76.16 8.81 18.05
N LEU A 355 77.29 8.29 17.57
CA LEU A 355 77.37 7.59 16.29
C LEU A 355 76.52 6.30 16.31
N THR A 356 76.53 5.55 17.42
CA THR A 356 75.70 4.33 17.61
C THR A 356 74.19 4.65 17.56
N ASN A 357 73.75 5.72 18.21
CA ASN A 357 72.34 6.14 18.17
C ASN A 357 71.93 6.67 16.78
N MET A 358 72.85 7.28 16.03
CA MET A 358 72.59 7.63 14.64
C MET A 358 72.39 6.39 13.76
N GLU A 359 73.18 5.33 13.97
CA GLU A 359 73.00 4.05 13.25
C GLU A 359 71.59 3.46 13.47
N VAL A 360 71.12 3.39 14.72
CA VAL A 360 69.74 2.93 15.04
C VAL A 360 68.67 3.83 14.41
N THR A 361 68.90 5.14 14.36
CA THR A 361 67.97 6.08 13.71
C THR A 361 67.91 5.86 12.20
N ILE A 362 69.05 5.58 11.57
CA ILE A 362 69.16 5.25 10.14
C ILE A 362 68.41 3.94 9.85
N GLU A 363 68.57 2.91 10.69
CA GLU A 363 67.82 1.65 10.55
C GLU A 363 66.30 1.85 10.70
N SER A 364 65.85 2.63 11.69
CA SER A 364 64.42 2.93 11.86
C SER A 364 63.84 3.73 10.68
N LEU A 365 64.62 4.67 10.10
CA LEU A 365 64.21 5.39 8.90
C LEU A 365 64.15 4.47 7.67
N ARG A 366 65.10 3.54 7.52
CA ARG A 366 65.05 2.51 6.46
C ARG A 366 63.77 1.66 6.57
N ASP A 367 63.40 1.24 7.78
CA ASP A 367 62.20 0.44 7.99
C ASP A 367 60.92 1.23 7.70
N ILE A 368 60.81 2.49 8.16
CA ILE A 368 59.67 3.37 7.84
C ILE A 368 59.55 3.60 6.33
N VAL A 369 60.65 3.95 5.65
CA VAL A 369 60.67 4.14 4.19
C VAL A 369 60.26 2.84 3.48
N GLY A 370 60.72 1.68 3.95
CA GLY A 370 60.30 0.37 3.44
C GLY A 370 58.82 0.07 3.67
N GLN A 371 58.27 0.41 4.83
CA GLN A 371 56.83 0.25 5.13
C GLN A 371 55.95 1.18 4.27
N VAL A 372 56.35 2.45 4.09
CA VAL A 372 55.65 3.39 3.21
C VAL A 372 55.68 2.91 1.76
N ASN A 373 56.83 2.46 1.25
CA ASN A 373 56.93 1.93 -0.11
C ASN A 373 55.98 0.72 -0.34
N ARG A 374 56.00 -0.25 0.57
CA ARG A 374 55.07 -1.41 0.52
C ARG A 374 53.60 -0.98 0.57
N SER A 375 53.28 0.05 1.35
CA SER A 375 51.92 0.56 1.47
C SER A 375 51.47 1.29 0.20
N SER A 376 52.35 2.08 -0.43
CA SER A 376 52.10 2.74 -1.72
C SER A 376 51.85 1.74 -2.84
N VAL A 377 52.67 0.68 -2.95
CA VAL A 377 52.46 -0.41 -3.92
C VAL A 377 51.09 -1.07 -3.72
N ARG A 378 50.74 -1.35 -2.46
CA ARG A 378 49.45 -1.97 -2.12
C ARG A 378 48.25 -1.05 -2.44
N ILE A 379 48.38 0.26 -2.24
CA ILE A 379 47.35 1.23 -2.65
C ILE A 379 47.20 1.22 -4.18
N GLY A 380 48.30 1.18 -4.93
CA GLY A 380 48.27 1.06 -6.39
C GLY A 380 47.52 -0.18 -6.88
N GLU A 381 47.85 -1.35 -6.32
CA GLU A 381 47.16 -2.62 -6.63
C GLU A 381 45.66 -2.58 -6.29
N MET A 382 45.31 -1.99 -5.13
CA MET A 382 43.91 -1.84 -4.72
C MET A 382 43.14 -0.89 -5.64
N SER A 383 43.74 0.22 -6.07
CA SER A 383 43.14 1.15 -7.02
C SER A 383 42.90 0.53 -8.40
N GLU A 384 43.83 -0.28 -8.89
CA GLU A 384 43.66 -1.00 -10.16
C GLU A 384 42.55 -2.05 -10.08
N SER A 385 42.47 -2.79 -8.97
CA SER A 385 41.34 -3.67 -8.70
C SER A 385 40.02 -2.91 -8.60
N LEU A 386 40.02 -1.72 -7.98
CA LEU A 386 38.84 -0.86 -7.88
C LEU A 386 38.38 -0.37 -9.26
N ASN A 387 39.31 0.00 -10.14
CA ASN A 387 39.03 0.38 -11.52
C ASN A 387 38.41 -0.77 -12.33
N GLN A 388 38.91 -2.00 -12.18
CA GLN A 388 38.30 -3.17 -12.82
C GLN A 388 36.85 -3.41 -12.35
N VAL A 389 36.60 -3.37 -11.03
CA VAL A 389 35.25 -3.52 -10.47
C VAL A 389 34.33 -2.42 -10.99
N THR A 390 34.83 -1.18 -11.06
CA THR A 390 34.07 -0.02 -11.52
C THR A 390 33.70 -0.12 -13.01
N ASN A 391 34.62 -0.58 -13.86
CA ASN A 391 34.34 -0.84 -15.28
C ASN A 391 33.28 -1.94 -15.50
N ASN A 392 33.35 -3.02 -14.71
CA ASN A 392 32.34 -4.07 -14.75
C ASN A 392 30.97 -3.53 -14.30
N SER A 393 30.93 -2.77 -13.20
CA SER A 393 29.70 -2.14 -12.70
C SER A 393 29.10 -1.15 -13.70
N SER A 394 29.92 -0.37 -14.41
CA SER A 394 29.48 0.54 -15.49
C SER A 394 28.82 -0.23 -16.64
N THR A 395 29.43 -1.34 -17.05
CA THR A 395 28.91 -2.20 -18.11
C THR A 395 27.58 -2.82 -17.71
N ASN A 396 27.48 -3.32 -16.47
CA ASN A 396 26.25 -3.89 -15.92
C ASN A 396 25.14 -2.83 -15.81
N ALA A 397 25.46 -1.60 -15.38
CA ALA A 397 24.49 -0.52 -15.31
C ALA A 397 23.94 -0.14 -16.70
N THR A 398 24.80 -0.11 -17.72
CA THR A 398 24.40 0.11 -19.12
C THR A 398 23.51 -1.02 -19.63
N GLN A 399 23.86 -2.28 -19.34
CA GLN A 399 23.03 -3.43 -19.72
C GLN A 399 21.66 -3.39 -19.04
N LEU A 400 21.63 -3.09 -17.74
CA LEU A 400 20.39 -2.94 -16.98
C LEU A 400 19.49 -1.85 -17.60
N ASN A 401 20.06 -0.72 -18.00
CA ASN A 401 19.32 0.36 -18.65
C ASN A 401 18.63 -0.12 -19.95
N ASN A 402 19.36 -0.86 -20.79
CA ASN A 402 18.80 -1.44 -22.02
C ASN A 402 17.70 -2.47 -21.73
N GLU A 403 17.89 -3.33 -20.72
CA GLU A 403 16.87 -4.27 -20.28
C GLU A 403 15.61 -3.55 -19.78
N MET A 404 15.77 -2.43 -19.06
CA MET A 404 14.62 -1.63 -18.62
C MET A 404 13.86 -0.98 -19.78
N ILE A 405 14.55 -0.50 -20.82
CA ILE A 405 13.90 0.03 -22.03
C ILE A 405 13.06 -1.05 -22.72
N ASN A 406 13.59 -2.28 -22.80
CA ASN A 406 12.86 -3.42 -23.37
C ASN A 406 11.65 -3.80 -22.52
N ILE A 407 11.79 -3.80 -21.19
CA ILE A 407 10.67 -4.06 -20.27
C ILE A 407 9.58 -3.01 -20.42
N SER A 408 9.93 -1.71 -20.46
CA SER A 408 8.94 -0.64 -20.65
C SER A 408 8.18 -0.80 -21.97
N SER A 409 8.89 -1.14 -23.06
CA SER A 409 8.25 -1.42 -24.35
C SER A 409 7.29 -2.61 -24.28
N ALA A 410 7.67 -3.69 -23.56
CA ALA A 410 6.81 -4.85 -23.37
C ALA A 410 5.58 -4.51 -22.50
N VAL A 411 5.73 -3.66 -21.49
CA VAL A 411 4.64 -3.14 -20.65
C VAL A 411 3.65 -2.32 -21.49
N ASP A 412 4.14 -1.44 -22.36
CA ASP A 412 3.27 -0.68 -23.28
C ASP A 412 2.48 -1.61 -24.21
N GLN A 413 3.14 -2.65 -24.73
CA GLN A 413 2.50 -3.64 -25.60
C GLN A 413 1.48 -4.52 -24.84
N LEU A 414 1.74 -4.82 -23.56
CA LEU A 414 0.78 -5.48 -22.66
C LEU A 414 -0.40 -4.59 -22.35
N ALA A 415 -0.20 -3.29 -22.12
CA ALA A 415 -1.28 -2.33 -21.89
C ALA A 415 -2.21 -2.24 -23.11
N SER A 416 -1.63 -2.17 -24.31
CA SER A 416 -2.40 -2.20 -25.57
C SER A 416 -3.19 -3.51 -25.72
N SER A 417 -2.56 -4.67 -25.47
CA SER A 417 -3.23 -5.97 -25.57
C SER A 417 -4.36 -6.11 -24.55
N THR A 418 -4.15 -5.63 -23.33
CA THR A 418 -5.16 -5.66 -22.25
C THR A 418 -6.39 -4.83 -22.64
N SER A 419 -6.18 -3.66 -23.23
CA SER A 419 -7.25 -2.81 -23.77
C SER A 419 -8.03 -3.47 -24.91
N GLU A 420 -7.33 -4.14 -25.84
CA GLU A 420 -7.97 -4.90 -26.92
C GLU A 420 -8.80 -6.08 -26.39
N ILE A 421 -8.31 -6.80 -25.38
CA ILE A 421 -9.06 -7.89 -24.73
C ILE A 421 -10.29 -7.34 -24.02
N ALA A 422 -10.18 -6.21 -23.32
CA ALA A 422 -11.31 -5.53 -22.68
C ALA A 422 -12.42 -5.18 -23.68
N SER A 423 -12.03 -4.59 -24.81
CA SER A 423 -12.93 -4.23 -25.90
C SER A 423 -13.61 -5.47 -26.50
N SER A 424 -12.82 -6.53 -26.71
CA SER A 424 -13.31 -7.81 -27.25
C SER A 424 -14.31 -8.49 -26.31
N ALA A 425 -14.05 -8.51 -25.00
CA ALA A 425 -14.96 -9.06 -23.99
C ALA A 425 -16.28 -8.29 -23.91
N ASN A 426 -16.21 -6.95 -23.95
CA ASN A 426 -17.41 -6.09 -24.00
C ASN A 426 -18.22 -6.34 -25.27
N HIS A 427 -17.57 -6.42 -26.43
CA HIS A 427 -18.25 -6.72 -27.68
C HIS A 427 -18.90 -8.11 -27.66
N ALA A 428 -18.19 -9.13 -27.15
CA ALA A 428 -18.74 -10.48 -26.99
C ALA A 428 -19.97 -10.51 -26.07
N SER A 429 -19.97 -9.72 -24.99
CA SER A 429 -21.14 -9.63 -24.08
C SER A 429 -22.33 -8.92 -24.74
N GLN A 430 -22.09 -7.88 -25.55
CA GLN A 430 -23.15 -7.26 -26.35
C GLN A 430 -23.77 -8.26 -27.34
N VAL A 431 -22.95 -9.02 -28.06
CA VAL A 431 -23.41 -10.05 -29.00
C VAL A 431 -24.18 -11.16 -28.27
N ALA A 432 -23.72 -11.57 -27.09
CA ALA A 432 -24.42 -12.56 -26.25
C ALA A 432 -25.80 -12.06 -25.80
N ASN A 433 -25.92 -10.78 -25.41
CA ASN A 433 -27.20 -10.18 -25.04
C ASN A 433 -28.16 -10.13 -26.23
N GLN A 434 -27.69 -9.73 -27.41
CA GLN A 434 -28.49 -9.78 -28.64
C GLN A 434 -28.91 -11.22 -28.99
N ALA A 435 -28.03 -12.20 -28.80
CA ALA A 435 -28.36 -13.61 -29.01
C ALA A 435 -29.45 -14.09 -28.02
N THR A 436 -29.40 -13.64 -26.77
CA THR A 436 -30.43 -13.93 -25.75
C THR A 436 -31.79 -13.39 -26.18
N GLU A 437 -31.85 -12.15 -26.66
CA GLU A 437 -33.09 -11.56 -27.19
C GLU A 437 -33.63 -12.34 -28.40
N ASN A 438 -32.76 -12.72 -29.33
CA ASN A 438 -33.14 -13.51 -30.51
C ASN A 438 -33.67 -14.89 -30.13
N VAL A 439 -33.06 -15.57 -29.15
CA VAL A 439 -33.54 -16.86 -28.66
C VAL A 439 -34.89 -16.71 -27.94
N ALA A 440 -35.08 -15.65 -27.15
CA ALA A 440 -36.36 -15.36 -26.51
C ALA A 440 -37.48 -15.13 -27.54
N MET A 441 -37.20 -14.38 -28.61
CA MET A 441 -38.13 -14.22 -29.74
C MET A 441 -38.39 -15.55 -30.46
N GLY A 442 -37.36 -16.36 -30.68
CA GLY A 442 -37.50 -17.69 -31.29
C GLY A 442 -38.37 -18.64 -30.47
N LEU A 443 -38.18 -18.69 -29.15
CA LEU A 443 -39.01 -19.48 -28.24
C LEU A 443 -40.47 -19.04 -28.30
N LYS A 444 -40.73 -17.73 -28.37
CA LYS A 444 -42.09 -17.19 -28.50
C LYS A 444 -42.77 -17.65 -29.79
N GLU A 445 -42.06 -17.69 -30.92
CA GLU A 445 -42.67 -18.15 -32.18
C GLU A 445 -42.82 -19.67 -32.26
N VAL A 446 -41.96 -20.45 -31.60
CA VAL A 446 -42.18 -21.88 -31.45
C VAL A 446 -43.41 -22.15 -30.59
N ASP A 447 -43.62 -21.41 -29.51
CA ASP A 447 -44.81 -21.53 -28.65
C ASP A 447 -46.10 -21.20 -29.43
N LYS A 448 -46.08 -20.13 -30.24
CA LYS A 448 -47.18 -19.79 -31.15
C LYS A 448 -47.44 -20.90 -32.17
N THR A 449 -46.38 -21.47 -32.75
CA THR A 449 -46.49 -22.58 -33.71
C THR A 449 -47.10 -23.82 -33.06
N LEU A 450 -46.72 -24.16 -31.83
CA LEU A 450 -47.31 -25.26 -31.07
C LEU A 450 -48.81 -25.03 -30.81
N HIS A 451 -49.21 -23.80 -30.53
CA HIS A 451 -50.62 -23.44 -30.37
C HIS A 451 -51.43 -23.59 -31.68
N GLU A 452 -50.87 -23.15 -32.81
CA GLU A 452 -51.49 -23.32 -34.13
C GLU A 452 -51.60 -24.81 -34.53
N ILE A 453 -50.57 -25.61 -34.26
CA ILE A 453 -50.57 -27.06 -34.45
C ILE A 453 -51.66 -27.72 -33.59
N GLY A 454 -51.80 -27.34 -32.32
CA GLY A 454 -52.87 -27.84 -31.45
C GLY A 454 -54.27 -27.51 -31.98
N SER A 455 -54.46 -26.30 -32.50
CA SER A 455 -55.72 -25.88 -33.12
C SER A 455 -56.02 -26.65 -34.42
N ALA A 456 -54.99 -26.97 -35.19
CA ALA A 456 -55.11 -27.80 -36.38
C ALA A 456 -55.51 -29.24 -36.02
N ASP A 457 -54.91 -29.81 -34.97
CA ASP A 457 -55.25 -31.15 -34.47
C ASP A 457 -56.73 -31.24 -34.06
N GLU A 458 -57.23 -30.26 -33.27
CA GLU A 458 -58.65 -30.19 -32.90
C GLU A 458 -59.56 -30.08 -34.13
N SER A 459 -59.22 -29.20 -35.08
CA SER A 459 -60.00 -29.01 -36.31
C SER A 459 -60.07 -30.29 -37.15
N MET A 460 -59.00 -31.07 -37.14
CA MET A 460 -58.91 -32.36 -37.81
C MET A 460 -59.73 -33.45 -37.11
N GLN A 461 -59.70 -33.51 -35.77
CA GLN A 461 -60.57 -34.42 -35.02
C GLN A 461 -62.06 -34.13 -35.31
N VAL A 462 -62.45 -32.86 -35.32
CA VAL A 462 -63.82 -32.43 -35.68
C VAL A 462 -64.16 -32.83 -37.12
N SER A 463 -63.24 -32.65 -38.06
CA SER A 463 -63.45 -33.01 -39.48
C SER A 463 -63.57 -34.53 -39.65
N SER A 464 -62.72 -35.30 -38.96
CA SER A 464 -62.78 -36.77 -38.92
C SER A 464 -64.14 -37.26 -38.44
N GLN A 465 -64.66 -36.65 -37.37
CA GLN A 465 -65.98 -36.98 -36.82
C GLN A 465 -67.10 -36.68 -37.84
N LYS A 466 -67.09 -35.49 -38.47
CA LYS A 466 -68.09 -35.12 -39.48
C LYS A 466 -68.08 -36.05 -40.70
N VAL A 467 -66.89 -36.42 -41.19
CA VAL A 467 -66.75 -37.34 -42.33
C VAL A 467 -67.19 -38.76 -41.94
N THR A 468 -66.89 -39.20 -40.72
CA THR A 468 -67.38 -40.47 -40.17
C THR A 468 -68.91 -40.51 -40.11
N ASP A 469 -69.52 -39.42 -39.66
CA ASP A 469 -70.99 -39.32 -39.59
C ASP A 469 -71.61 -39.29 -41.00
N LEU A 470 -71.02 -38.56 -41.95
CA LEU A 470 -71.43 -38.60 -43.36
C LEU A 470 -71.33 -40.01 -43.96
N HIS A 471 -70.26 -40.75 -43.64
CA HIS A 471 -70.09 -42.13 -44.10
C HIS A 471 -71.21 -43.03 -43.56
N LYS A 472 -71.54 -42.92 -42.27
CA LYS A 472 -72.66 -43.66 -41.65
C LYS A 472 -74.00 -43.31 -42.28
N GLU A 473 -74.31 -42.03 -42.46
CA GLU A 473 -75.56 -41.60 -43.11
C GLU A 473 -75.65 -42.11 -44.56
N SER A 474 -74.53 -42.12 -45.29
CA SER A 474 -74.48 -42.68 -46.65
C SER A 474 -74.72 -44.19 -46.66
N MET A 475 -74.29 -44.93 -45.64
CA MET A 475 -74.63 -46.36 -45.48
C MET A 475 -76.13 -46.55 -45.21
N ASN A 476 -76.72 -45.71 -44.35
CA ASN A 476 -78.16 -45.76 -44.06
C ASN A 476 -79.00 -45.50 -45.31
N ILE A 477 -78.62 -44.51 -46.14
CA ILE A 477 -79.30 -44.24 -47.41
C ILE A 477 -79.17 -45.42 -48.37
N GLY A 478 -77.99 -46.05 -48.45
CA GLY A 478 -77.78 -47.27 -49.24
C GLY A 478 -78.75 -48.39 -48.85
N ALA A 479 -78.92 -48.64 -47.54
CA ALA A 479 -79.88 -49.63 -47.04
C ALA A 479 -81.33 -49.29 -47.40
N ILE A 480 -81.71 -48.01 -47.36
CA ILE A 480 -83.06 -47.55 -47.79
C ILE A 480 -83.26 -47.79 -49.30
N LEU A 481 -82.24 -47.51 -50.13
CA LEU A 481 -82.31 -47.74 -51.57
C LEU A 481 -82.47 -49.22 -51.93
N GLU A 482 -81.84 -50.12 -51.18
CA GLU A 482 -82.02 -51.56 -51.35
C GLU A 482 -83.48 -51.97 -51.10
N VAL A 483 -84.13 -51.41 -50.07
CA VAL A 483 -85.57 -51.59 -49.81
C VAL A 483 -86.41 -51.01 -50.96
N ILE A 484 -86.09 -49.82 -51.47
CA ILE A 484 -86.83 -49.19 -52.57
C ILE A 484 -86.71 -50.03 -53.85
N LYS A 485 -85.51 -50.52 -54.20
CA LYS A 485 -85.30 -51.42 -55.33
C LYS A 485 -86.15 -52.68 -55.17
N GLY A 486 -86.16 -53.28 -53.98
CA GLY A 486 -87.01 -54.43 -53.66
C GLY A 486 -88.51 -54.14 -53.82
N VAL A 487 -89.00 -53.00 -53.33
CA VAL A 487 -90.41 -52.59 -53.48
C VAL A 487 -90.76 -52.32 -54.95
N SER A 488 -89.89 -51.64 -55.70
CA SER A 488 -90.10 -51.38 -57.14
C SER A 488 -90.12 -52.67 -57.95
N GLU A 489 -89.23 -53.63 -57.66
CA GLU A 489 -89.21 -54.93 -58.32
C GLU A 489 -90.48 -55.75 -58.00
N GLN A 490 -90.89 -55.78 -56.74
CA GLN A 490 -92.18 -56.37 -56.34
C GLN A 490 -93.36 -55.71 -57.03
N THR A 491 -93.37 -54.37 -57.13
CA THR A 491 -94.43 -53.61 -57.80
C THR A 491 -94.46 -53.89 -59.30
N ASN A 492 -93.29 -54.00 -59.94
CA ASN A 492 -93.16 -54.38 -61.36
C ASN A 492 -93.69 -55.80 -61.63
N LEU A 493 -93.41 -56.76 -60.74
CA LEU A 493 -93.94 -58.12 -60.81
C LEU A 493 -95.46 -58.17 -60.58
N LEU A 494 -95.97 -57.42 -59.59
CA LEU A 494 -97.41 -57.30 -59.33
C LEU A 494 -98.15 -56.67 -60.53
N ALA A 495 -97.58 -55.62 -61.11
CA ALA A 495 -98.13 -54.94 -62.28
C ALA A 495 -98.10 -55.85 -63.53
N LEU A 496 -97.04 -56.65 -63.70
CA LEU A 496 -96.97 -57.66 -64.77
C LEU A 496 -98.07 -58.72 -64.61
N ASN A 497 -98.26 -59.24 -63.40
CA ASN A 497 -99.32 -60.21 -63.11
C ASN A 497 -100.71 -59.60 -63.37
N ALA A 498 -100.92 -58.34 -62.98
CA ALA A 498 -102.17 -57.62 -63.25
C ALA A 498 -102.40 -57.38 -64.75
N ALA A 499 -101.35 -57.05 -65.53
CA ALA A 499 -101.43 -56.90 -66.98
C ALA A 499 -101.77 -58.21 -67.68
N ILE A 500 -101.18 -59.33 -67.24
CA ILE A 500 -101.50 -60.68 -67.74
C ILE A 500 -102.98 -61.01 -67.48
N GLU A 501 -103.48 -60.77 -66.27
CA GLU A 501 -104.88 -61.10 -65.92
C GLU A 501 -105.87 -60.15 -66.62
N ALA A 502 -105.50 -58.88 -66.82
CA ALA A 502 -106.28 -57.92 -67.61
C ALA A 502 -106.37 -58.31 -69.10
N ALA A 503 -105.28 -58.83 -69.68
CA ALA A 503 -105.29 -59.40 -71.04
C ALA A 503 -106.18 -60.66 -71.12
N ARG A 504 -106.24 -61.45 -70.05
CA ARG A 504 -107.07 -62.65 -69.92
C ARG A 504 -108.58 -62.35 -69.87
N ALA A 505 -108.96 -61.18 -69.34
CA ALA A 505 -110.35 -60.72 -69.24
C ALA A 505 -110.92 -60.11 -70.55
N GLY A 506 -110.13 -60.02 -71.62
CA GLY A 506 -110.58 -59.54 -72.94
C GLY A 506 -111.04 -58.07 -72.93
N GLU A 507 -112.12 -57.75 -73.64
CA GLU A 507 -112.63 -56.36 -73.77
C GLU A 507 -113.03 -55.71 -72.42
N GLN A 508 -113.39 -56.51 -71.40
CA GLN A 508 -113.73 -56.00 -70.05
C GLN A 508 -112.49 -55.59 -69.23
N GLY A 509 -111.30 -56.09 -69.56
CA GLY A 509 -110.04 -55.83 -68.83
C GLY A 509 -109.23 -54.65 -69.36
N ARG A 510 -109.69 -54.00 -70.44
CA ARG A 510 -108.90 -53.06 -71.23
C ARG A 510 -108.45 -51.82 -70.44
N GLY A 511 -109.31 -51.28 -69.57
CA GLY A 511 -108.96 -50.18 -68.66
C GLY A 511 -107.92 -50.58 -67.60
N PHE A 512 -108.04 -51.79 -67.06
CA PHE A 512 -107.09 -52.33 -66.08
C PHE A 512 -105.73 -52.65 -66.70
N ALA A 513 -105.68 -53.10 -67.95
CA ALA A 513 -104.43 -53.35 -68.66
C ALA A 513 -103.61 -52.07 -68.84
N VAL A 514 -104.26 -50.94 -69.19
CA VAL A 514 -103.59 -49.64 -69.32
C VAL A 514 -103.03 -49.17 -67.98
N VAL A 515 -103.80 -49.30 -66.88
CA VAL A 515 -103.30 -48.95 -65.54
C VAL A 515 -102.15 -49.86 -65.12
N ALA A 516 -102.22 -51.17 -65.40
CA ALA A 516 -101.16 -52.10 -65.06
C ALA A 516 -99.86 -51.82 -65.83
N ASP A 517 -99.92 -51.50 -67.13
CA ASP A 517 -98.73 -51.10 -67.89
C ASP A 517 -98.16 -49.74 -67.46
N GLU A 518 -99.00 -48.80 -67.03
CA GLU A 518 -98.55 -47.52 -66.48
C GLU A 518 -97.85 -47.72 -65.12
N VAL A 519 -98.40 -48.56 -64.24
CA VAL A 519 -97.78 -48.94 -62.96
C VAL A 519 -96.47 -49.69 -63.19
N ARG A 520 -96.41 -50.57 -64.19
CA ARG A 520 -95.19 -51.29 -64.57
C ARG A 520 -94.10 -50.34 -65.07
N THR A 521 -94.48 -49.38 -65.91
CA THR A 521 -93.58 -48.34 -66.42
C THR A 521 -93.08 -47.45 -65.29
N LEU A 522 -93.95 -47.08 -64.34
CA LEU A 522 -93.58 -46.31 -63.17
C LEU A 522 -92.61 -47.09 -62.26
N ALA A 523 -92.89 -48.36 -61.97
CA ALA A 523 -92.04 -49.23 -61.18
C ALA A 523 -90.65 -49.40 -61.81
N LYS A 524 -90.58 -49.57 -63.13
CA LYS A 524 -89.29 -49.61 -63.87
C LYS A 524 -88.54 -48.28 -63.77
N ARG A 525 -89.22 -47.14 -63.96
CA ARG A 525 -88.61 -45.81 -63.78
C ARG A 525 -88.09 -45.60 -62.36
N THR A 526 -88.83 -46.04 -61.34
CA THR A 526 -88.40 -45.97 -59.94
C THR A 526 -87.17 -46.84 -59.69
N GLN A 527 -87.11 -48.04 -60.27
CA GLN A 527 -85.95 -48.94 -60.19
C GLN A 527 -84.71 -48.34 -60.88
N ASP A 528 -84.87 -47.77 -62.08
CA ASP A 528 -83.79 -47.11 -62.82
C ASP A 528 -83.26 -45.90 -62.04
N SER A 529 -84.14 -45.05 -61.48
CA SER A 529 -83.75 -43.93 -60.62
C SER A 529 -83.09 -44.39 -59.32
N ALA A 530 -83.59 -45.45 -58.68
CA ALA A 530 -82.97 -46.00 -57.47
C ALA A 530 -81.57 -46.56 -57.76
N SER A 531 -81.35 -47.14 -58.95
CA SER A 531 -80.02 -47.58 -59.39
C SER A 531 -79.06 -46.42 -59.61
N GLN A 532 -79.52 -45.32 -60.22
CA GLN A 532 -78.71 -44.11 -60.38
C GLN A 532 -78.34 -43.46 -59.03
N ILE A 533 -79.27 -43.42 -58.07
CA ILE A 533 -78.97 -42.90 -56.72
C ILE A 533 -77.99 -43.84 -55.99
N ASP A 534 -78.13 -45.15 -56.14
CA ASP A 534 -77.22 -46.14 -55.54
C ASP A 534 -75.77 -45.99 -56.03
N GLU A 535 -75.57 -45.72 -57.32
CA GLU A 535 -74.25 -45.39 -57.87
C GLU A 535 -73.67 -44.12 -57.24
N LEU A 536 -74.49 -43.07 -57.08
CA LEU A 536 -74.08 -41.82 -56.42
C LEU A 536 -73.73 -42.05 -54.94
N ILE A 537 -74.51 -42.84 -54.22
CA ILE A 537 -74.27 -43.15 -52.80
C ILE A 537 -73.03 -44.01 -52.64
N THR A 538 -72.80 -44.99 -53.52
CA THR A 538 -71.56 -45.79 -53.53
C THR A 538 -70.34 -44.89 -53.78
N SER A 539 -70.45 -43.92 -54.69
CA SER A 539 -69.39 -42.92 -54.91
C SER A 539 -69.18 -42.03 -53.68
N LEU A 540 -70.26 -41.63 -53.00
CA LEU A 540 -70.20 -40.80 -51.78
C LEU A 540 -69.54 -41.57 -50.61
N GLN A 541 -69.90 -42.84 -50.43
CA GLN A 541 -69.29 -43.72 -49.41
C GLN A 541 -67.78 -43.88 -49.64
N ARG A 542 -67.36 -44.09 -50.90
CA ARG A 542 -65.95 -44.15 -51.28
C ARG A 542 -65.25 -42.82 -51.00
N GLY A 543 -65.81 -41.70 -51.45
CA GLY A 543 -65.26 -40.37 -51.19
C GLY A 543 -65.13 -40.05 -49.70
N ALA A 544 -66.09 -40.45 -48.88
CA ALA A 544 -66.02 -40.30 -47.43
C ALA A 544 -64.90 -41.15 -46.79
N LYS A 545 -64.69 -42.38 -47.30
CA LYS A 545 -63.60 -43.25 -46.84
C LYS A 545 -62.23 -42.67 -47.21
N ASP A 546 -62.05 -42.24 -48.46
CA ASP A 546 -60.80 -41.63 -48.94
C ASP A 546 -60.48 -40.32 -48.17
N ALA A 547 -61.51 -39.52 -47.87
CA ALA A 547 -61.37 -38.33 -47.03
C ALA A 547 -60.95 -38.69 -45.59
N LEU A 548 -61.49 -39.76 -45.00
CA LEU A 548 -61.11 -40.21 -43.67
C LEU A 548 -59.65 -40.67 -43.61
N GLU A 549 -59.18 -41.38 -44.64
CA GLU A 549 -57.78 -41.81 -44.77
C GLU A 549 -56.83 -40.61 -44.91
N SER A 550 -57.20 -39.62 -45.72
CA SER A 550 -56.44 -38.36 -45.88
C SER A 550 -56.37 -37.54 -44.58
N ILE A 551 -57.47 -37.49 -43.81
CA ILE A 551 -57.48 -36.84 -42.49
C ILE A 551 -56.57 -37.59 -41.52
N LYS A 552 -56.54 -38.93 -41.55
CA LYS A 552 -55.66 -39.73 -40.69
C LYS A 552 -54.18 -39.51 -41.01
N GLU A 553 -53.81 -39.45 -42.28
CA GLU A 553 -52.44 -39.14 -42.71
C GLU A 553 -52.03 -37.72 -42.31
N SER A 554 -52.93 -36.76 -42.50
CA SER A 554 -52.72 -35.38 -42.06
C SER A 554 -52.52 -35.31 -40.52
N HIS A 555 -53.19 -36.16 -39.74
CA HIS A 555 -53.09 -36.15 -38.27
C HIS A 555 -51.72 -36.66 -37.84
N SER A 556 -51.22 -37.69 -38.51
CA SER A 556 -49.84 -38.15 -38.32
C SER A 556 -48.85 -37.01 -38.60
N THR A 557 -49.05 -36.27 -39.70
CA THR A 557 -48.18 -35.16 -40.08
C THR A 557 -48.20 -34.02 -39.05
N VAL A 558 -49.37 -33.66 -38.52
CA VAL A 558 -49.52 -32.66 -37.45
C VAL A 558 -48.85 -33.12 -36.15
N SER A 559 -48.99 -34.40 -35.79
CA SER A 559 -48.31 -34.99 -34.62
C SER A 559 -46.78 -34.96 -34.76
N ASP A 560 -46.26 -35.28 -35.94
CA ASP A 560 -44.82 -35.22 -36.22
C ASP A 560 -44.31 -33.78 -36.17
N ALA A 561 -45.06 -32.83 -36.74
CA ALA A 561 -44.76 -31.40 -36.67
C ALA A 561 -44.74 -30.88 -35.22
N SER A 562 -45.66 -31.33 -34.38
CA SER A 562 -45.69 -31.02 -32.94
C SER A 562 -44.41 -31.50 -32.24
N THR A 563 -44.01 -32.74 -32.50
CA THR A 563 -42.79 -33.33 -31.92
C THR A 563 -41.54 -32.56 -32.36
N GLN A 564 -41.44 -32.19 -33.63
CA GLN A 564 -40.32 -31.38 -34.15
C GLN A 564 -40.28 -29.98 -33.53
N ALA A 565 -41.44 -29.32 -33.36
CA ALA A 565 -41.52 -28.02 -32.72
C ALA A 565 -41.10 -28.08 -31.24
N GLN A 566 -41.49 -29.13 -30.50
CA GLN A 566 -41.04 -29.36 -29.13
C GLN A 566 -39.51 -29.58 -29.04
N GLN A 567 -38.93 -30.34 -29.96
CA GLN A 567 -37.47 -30.53 -30.03
C GLN A 567 -36.75 -29.21 -30.35
N ALA A 568 -37.28 -28.39 -31.25
CA ALA A 568 -36.74 -27.07 -31.54
C ALA A 568 -36.77 -26.16 -30.31
N SER A 569 -37.85 -26.19 -29.53
CA SER A 569 -37.96 -25.47 -28.25
C SER A 569 -36.89 -25.91 -27.24
N GLN A 570 -36.68 -27.22 -27.06
CA GLN A 570 -35.62 -27.74 -26.21
C GLN A 570 -34.22 -27.29 -26.65
N ASN A 571 -33.92 -27.34 -27.95
CA ASN A 571 -32.63 -26.88 -28.48
C ASN A 571 -32.42 -25.39 -28.24
N LEU A 572 -33.46 -24.56 -28.39
CA LEU A 572 -33.39 -23.13 -28.09
C LEU A 572 -33.14 -22.87 -26.60
N HIS A 573 -33.73 -23.65 -25.69
CA HIS A 573 -33.42 -23.56 -24.26
C HIS A 573 -31.96 -23.90 -23.95
N VAL A 574 -31.40 -24.94 -24.57
CA VAL A 574 -29.99 -25.31 -24.41
C VAL A 574 -29.08 -24.20 -24.93
N ILE A 575 -29.39 -23.62 -26.10
CA ILE A 575 -28.66 -22.48 -26.66
C ILE A 575 -28.72 -21.28 -25.69
N ASN A 576 -29.89 -20.98 -25.11
CA ASN A 576 -30.03 -19.92 -24.13
C ASN A 576 -29.11 -20.12 -22.92
N GLN A 577 -29.01 -21.36 -22.42
CA GLN A 577 -28.10 -21.69 -21.32
C GLN A 577 -26.63 -21.44 -21.69
N HIS A 578 -26.20 -21.88 -22.87
CA HIS A 578 -24.83 -21.64 -23.34
C HIS A 578 -24.51 -20.15 -23.52
N ILE A 579 -25.49 -19.33 -23.93
CA ILE A 579 -25.33 -17.88 -24.01
C ILE A 579 -25.17 -17.26 -22.61
N GLN A 580 -25.90 -17.76 -21.61
CA GLN A 580 -25.73 -17.32 -20.21
C GLN A 580 -24.34 -17.67 -19.68
N ASP A 581 -23.86 -18.90 -19.93
CA ASP A 581 -22.51 -19.32 -19.56
C ASP A 581 -21.45 -18.44 -20.24
N LEU A 582 -21.66 -18.06 -21.50
CA LEU A 582 -20.78 -17.15 -22.26
C LEU A 582 -20.75 -15.75 -21.64
N ASN A 583 -21.91 -15.20 -21.24
CA ASN A 583 -21.98 -13.93 -20.53
C ASN A 583 -21.23 -13.96 -19.19
N GLN A 584 -21.35 -15.06 -18.44
CA GLN A 584 -20.58 -15.25 -17.21
C GLN A 584 -19.07 -15.31 -17.48
N ALA A 585 -18.65 -16.02 -18.54
CA ALA A 585 -17.25 -16.07 -18.94
C ALA A 585 -16.70 -14.68 -19.32
N ASN A 586 -17.47 -13.88 -20.06
CA ASN A 586 -17.08 -12.50 -20.41
C ASN A 586 -16.97 -11.60 -19.18
N SER A 587 -17.86 -11.76 -18.19
CA SER A 587 -17.75 -11.04 -16.91
C SER A 587 -16.47 -11.41 -16.16
N GLN A 588 -16.09 -12.69 -16.14
CA GLN A 588 -14.84 -13.14 -15.54
C GLN A 588 -13.62 -12.58 -16.29
N ILE A 589 -13.65 -12.54 -17.62
CA ILE A 589 -12.59 -11.92 -18.44
C ILE A 589 -12.45 -10.44 -18.08
N ALA A 590 -13.56 -9.70 -17.92
CA ALA A 590 -13.50 -8.28 -17.56
C ALA A 590 -12.82 -8.07 -16.19
N VAL A 591 -13.08 -8.93 -15.20
CA VAL A 591 -12.39 -8.89 -13.90
C VAL A 591 -10.89 -9.18 -14.06
N SER A 592 -10.53 -10.22 -14.83
CA SER A 592 -9.12 -10.55 -15.08
C SER A 592 -8.37 -9.44 -15.82
N VAL A 593 -9.05 -8.75 -16.75
CA VAL A 593 -8.49 -7.60 -17.48
C VAL A 593 -8.23 -6.42 -16.55
N ASP A 594 -9.14 -6.12 -15.61
CA ASP A 594 -8.92 -5.07 -14.60
C ASP A 594 -7.70 -5.38 -13.72
N GLU A 595 -7.56 -6.64 -13.29
CA GLU A 595 -6.39 -7.09 -12.54
C GLU A 595 -5.10 -6.99 -13.36
N GLN A 596 -5.16 -7.33 -14.66
CA GLN A 596 -4.03 -7.22 -15.58
C GLN A 596 -3.63 -5.76 -15.85
N ASP A 597 -4.59 -4.83 -15.93
CA ASP A 597 -4.32 -3.40 -16.06
C ASP A 597 -3.58 -2.85 -14.83
N ARG A 598 -4.03 -3.24 -13.63
CA ARG A 598 -3.35 -2.87 -12.37
C ARG A 598 -1.93 -3.43 -12.30
N LEU A 599 -1.74 -4.69 -12.71
CA LEU A 599 -0.42 -5.33 -12.76
C LEU A 599 0.50 -4.61 -13.76
N THR A 600 -0.03 -4.25 -14.93
CA THR A 600 0.71 -3.56 -15.99
C THR A 600 1.18 -2.18 -15.54
N LYS A 601 0.31 -1.41 -14.87
CA LYS A 601 0.69 -0.12 -14.26
C LYS A 601 1.80 -0.27 -13.22
N SER A 602 1.66 -1.24 -12.31
CA SER A 602 2.69 -1.52 -11.31
C SER A 602 4.03 -1.95 -11.93
N LEU A 603 4.00 -2.77 -13.00
CA LEU A 603 5.19 -3.13 -13.76
C LEU A 603 5.86 -1.92 -14.41
N GLY A 604 5.07 -0.99 -14.96
CA GLY A 604 5.59 0.26 -15.52
C GLY A 604 6.28 1.14 -14.46
N GLU A 605 5.67 1.29 -13.29
CA GLU A 605 6.26 2.04 -12.16
C GLU A 605 7.55 1.39 -11.65
N ASN A 606 7.55 0.05 -11.49
CA ASN A 606 8.73 -0.70 -11.10
C ASN A 606 9.85 -0.58 -12.14
N ALA A 607 9.49 -0.57 -13.43
CA ALA A 607 10.47 -0.41 -14.49
C ALA A 607 11.11 0.97 -14.49
N GLN A 608 10.30 2.01 -14.29
CA GLN A 608 10.80 3.37 -14.14
C GLN A 608 11.70 3.52 -12.91
N GLY A 609 11.29 2.94 -11.76
CA GLY A 609 12.08 2.96 -10.54
C GLY A 609 13.44 2.27 -10.69
N ALA A 610 13.47 1.09 -11.32
CA ALA A 610 14.71 0.38 -11.62
C ALA A 610 15.62 1.16 -12.57
N ASN A 611 15.06 1.86 -13.57
CA ASN A 611 15.82 2.71 -14.47
C ASN A 611 16.47 3.91 -13.73
N THR A 612 15.75 4.55 -12.81
CA THR A 612 16.30 5.62 -11.95
C THR A 612 17.44 5.10 -11.07
N ILE A 613 17.29 3.90 -10.50
CA ILE A 613 18.36 3.26 -9.72
C ILE A 613 19.58 2.96 -10.61
N ALA A 614 19.37 2.47 -11.84
CA ALA A 614 20.44 2.24 -12.81
C ALA A 614 21.26 3.52 -13.08
N GLN A 615 20.55 4.65 -13.24
CA GLN A 615 21.16 5.95 -13.53
C GLN A 615 21.95 6.48 -12.33
N SER A 616 21.40 6.38 -11.11
CA SER A 616 22.12 6.73 -9.89
C SER A 616 23.35 5.84 -9.64
N ASN A 617 23.25 4.55 -10.00
CA ASN A 617 24.38 3.64 -9.93
C ASN A 617 25.49 4.04 -10.92
N GLN A 618 25.13 4.48 -12.13
CA GLN A 618 26.09 5.00 -13.12
C GLN A 618 26.86 6.23 -12.60
N GLU A 619 26.18 7.16 -11.91
CA GLU A 619 26.81 8.32 -11.28
C GLU A 619 27.74 7.92 -10.13
N SER A 620 27.32 6.96 -9.31
CA SER A 620 28.13 6.42 -8.21
C SER A 620 29.39 5.72 -8.73
N VAL A 621 29.26 4.93 -9.78
CA VAL A 621 30.37 4.27 -10.49
C VAL A 621 31.35 5.31 -11.05
N SER A 622 30.85 6.40 -11.65
CA SER A 622 31.70 7.50 -12.13
C SER A 622 32.49 8.16 -10.98
N SER A 623 31.86 8.36 -9.82
CA SER A 623 32.51 8.96 -8.65
C SER A 623 33.59 8.05 -8.06
N ILE A 624 33.32 6.73 -7.98
CA ILE A 624 34.30 5.73 -7.52
C ILE A 624 35.48 5.65 -8.48
N SER A 625 35.24 5.73 -9.80
CA SER A 625 36.32 5.75 -10.80
C SER A 625 37.23 6.96 -10.60
N GLY A 626 36.67 8.14 -10.32
CA GLY A 626 37.44 9.35 -9.98
C GLY A 626 38.31 9.15 -8.74
N ALA A 627 37.72 8.65 -7.65
CA ALA A 627 38.46 8.36 -6.42
C ALA A 627 39.57 7.30 -6.61
N ALA A 628 39.35 6.28 -7.44
CA ALA A 628 40.37 5.29 -7.79
C ALA A 628 41.57 5.92 -8.52
N SER A 629 41.29 6.88 -9.42
CA SER A 629 42.32 7.64 -10.12
C SER A 629 43.13 8.49 -9.14
N ASP A 630 42.46 9.20 -8.22
CA ASP A 630 43.12 10.01 -7.19
C ASP A 630 44.01 9.15 -6.27
N LEU A 631 43.54 7.97 -5.87
CA LEU A 631 44.34 7.04 -5.07
C LEU A 631 45.59 6.54 -5.83
N THR A 632 45.46 6.32 -7.14
CA THR A 632 46.59 5.94 -8.00
C THR A 632 47.62 7.07 -8.07
N GLU A 633 47.17 8.32 -8.20
CA GLU A 633 48.04 9.49 -8.18
C GLU A 633 48.76 9.65 -6.83
N VAL A 634 48.03 9.49 -5.71
CA VAL A 634 48.61 9.53 -4.36
C VAL A 634 49.64 8.42 -4.14
N ALA A 635 49.36 7.20 -4.62
CA ALA A 635 50.29 6.08 -4.54
C ALA A 635 51.60 6.36 -5.31
N HIS A 636 51.51 6.86 -6.55
CA HIS A 636 52.68 7.26 -7.33
C HIS A 636 53.44 8.44 -6.70
N HIS A 637 52.72 9.40 -6.12
CA HIS A 637 53.35 10.53 -5.43
C HIS A 637 54.15 10.04 -4.20
N LEU A 638 53.58 9.15 -3.39
CA LEU A 638 54.26 8.55 -2.24
C LEU A 638 55.45 7.68 -2.67
N GLU A 639 55.30 6.87 -3.72
CA GLU A 639 56.38 6.08 -4.31
C GLU A 639 57.56 6.99 -4.75
N SER A 640 57.26 8.09 -5.45
CA SER A 640 58.26 9.09 -5.87
C SER A 640 58.96 9.77 -4.69
N GLN A 641 58.20 10.13 -3.64
CA GLN A 641 58.75 10.70 -2.41
C GLN A 641 59.69 9.72 -1.68
N VAL A 642 59.33 8.45 -1.63
CA VAL A 642 60.14 7.38 -1.03
C VAL A 642 61.38 7.09 -1.87
N ASN A 643 61.28 7.07 -3.21
CA ASN A 643 62.42 6.86 -4.12
C ASN A 643 63.50 7.95 -4.03
N ARG A 644 63.18 9.11 -3.43
CA ARG A 644 64.16 10.15 -3.12
C ARG A 644 65.14 9.72 -2.01
N PHE A 645 64.76 8.75 -1.18
CA PHE A 645 65.63 8.16 -0.17
C PHE A 645 66.40 6.95 -0.76
N ARG A 646 67.72 7.07 -0.82
CA ARG A 646 68.63 5.98 -1.18
C ARG A 646 68.87 5.12 0.05
N THR A 647 68.13 4.03 0.15
CA THR A 647 68.20 3.08 1.27
C THR A 647 69.29 2.04 1.11
#